data_AF-A0A1G9JLP5-F1
#
_entry.id   AF-A0A1G9JLP5-F1
#
_cell.length_a   1.000
_cell.length_b   1.000
_cell.length_c   1.000
_cell.angle_alpha   90.00
_cell.angle_beta   90.00
_cell.angle_gamma   90.00
#
_symmetry.space_group_name_H-M   'P 1'
#
loop_
_entity.id
_entity.type
_entity.pdbx_description
1 polymer ?
#
loop_
_entity_poly.entity_id
_entity_poly.type
_entity_poly.pdbx_seq_one_letter_code
_entity_poly.pdbx_strand_id
1 'polypeptide(L)'
;MPAEYATRTRIAVDRGRAEAAVEFPPAAGKGKARAAAARRLAVVYRVEARHPYRTLHYNPASPDAPAPTPDELRLDVSGDPERVARYLSAVPRYLARVEAVTTKAVRVYGRWARSVAGEEALEYTDAGGARAYARRFRADAFAAVADFLGISALPRYVDPAAPMWDQAARIAWDVVKAEGPVSLYAMHDEAEAEELLAAADRTPDPAAEAFERELAELRAAERRRSARLFAALDGEEFPADEAPVEEAAAEDVVEDQEDEALPAVELTPVQRRWLHTAAAHPEGFLPASVNLRTARSLGAAGLVQWTRPQGRTVPVAEAVWKLDAGEVRITAAGRRRAAAEERERVVIVACGGRKAVYADGVRKGEPVIGERAGALYVGSYHRAMRRAADALTQGGRSGRVLILSAKYGLVELDRHLLNYDLKAGDPGTVDGETLRRQAHELGISGAAVTVLGGRAYVELAGEVWDEFAAPLAGTRGIGEQLARLAAIYDPARAAVEAAAEDVVEDQDQEDEALLDSPAAPARPVELAPAAGPRRRSHPLSRPLSSARLSSGVTCADAPVPPALRAARQGRRHGGGGACPSNRWTAARRDVRGPGIGHGERVHRPVIALAVAALAVLATGCVSVSSTDDKAPGPRARPVLSSAPSPASVTQAPAREALTRTGSDPSPSPSSAVPRPRSTPSVARAPRSAVPAPAGRPALPPQGHRVRPPAPPRRAVRPPSSRPKHRPARPKHRAPAAPSYSMRDVCRAAQGVTEPGLVSLCRSTYGG
;
A
#
# COMPACT_ATOMS: atom_id res chain seq x y z
N MET A 1 16.48 -29.52 14.58
CA MET A 1 16.39 -29.33 13.12
C MET A 1 15.01 -28.76 12.79
N PRO A 2 14.87 -27.47 12.45
CA PRO A 2 13.63 -26.98 11.86
C PRO A 2 13.36 -27.75 10.56
N ALA A 3 12.09 -28.07 10.27
CA ALA A 3 11.75 -28.74 9.02
C ALA A 3 12.03 -27.79 7.85
N GLU A 4 12.84 -28.22 6.88
CA GLU A 4 13.17 -27.41 5.71
C GLU A 4 11.94 -27.33 4.79
N TYR A 5 11.16 -26.25 4.93
CA TYR A 5 9.89 -26.08 4.21
C TYR A 5 10.09 -25.75 2.73
N ALA A 6 11.22 -25.14 2.41
CA ALA A 6 11.68 -24.71 1.10
C ALA A 6 13.22 -24.63 1.10
N THR A 7 13.83 -24.90 -0.05
CA THR A 7 15.26 -24.70 -0.30
C THR A 7 15.40 -23.49 -1.23
N ARG A 8 16.40 -22.64 -1.00
CA ARG A 8 16.64 -21.40 -1.78
C ARG A 8 18.00 -21.45 -2.47
N THR A 9 18.08 -20.90 -3.68
CA THR A 9 19.36 -20.61 -4.32
C THR A 9 20.03 -19.40 -3.66
N ARG A 10 21.30 -19.14 -3.99
CA ARG A 10 21.93 -17.85 -3.69
C ARG A 10 21.18 -16.72 -4.41
N ILE A 11 21.30 -15.52 -3.85
CA ILE A 11 20.84 -14.29 -4.47
C ILE A 11 21.87 -13.92 -5.54
N ALA A 12 21.46 -13.81 -6.80
CA ALA A 12 22.24 -13.16 -7.85
C ALA A 12 21.83 -11.68 -7.91
N VAL A 13 22.80 -10.76 -7.99
CA VAL A 13 22.52 -9.32 -8.15
C VAL A 13 23.12 -8.83 -9.46
N ASP A 14 22.25 -8.38 -10.38
CA ASP A 14 22.63 -7.75 -11.64
C ASP A 14 22.02 -6.35 -11.72
N ARG A 15 22.85 -5.32 -11.96
CA ARG A 15 22.42 -3.91 -12.15
C ARG A 15 21.44 -3.40 -11.07
N GLY A 16 21.71 -3.74 -9.81
CA GLY A 16 20.89 -3.35 -8.66
C GLY A 16 19.56 -4.12 -8.51
N ARG A 17 19.25 -5.09 -9.38
CA ARG A 17 18.13 -6.02 -9.23
C ARG A 17 18.65 -7.35 -8.71
N ALA A 18 18.07 -7.82 -7.60
CA ALA A 18 18.31 -9.16 -7.09
C ALA A 18 17.34 -10.17 -7.70
N GLU A 19 17.82 -11.38 -7.95
CA GLU A 19 17.06 -12.55 -8.37
C GLU A 19 17.46 -13.78 -7.53
N ALA A 20 16.49 -14.63 -7.21
CA ALA A 20 16.71 -15.92 -6.57
C ALA A 20 15.58 -16.90 -6.91
N ALA A 21 15.80 -18.20 -6.73
CA ALA A 21 14.77 -19.23 -6.84
C ALA A 21 14.52 -19.91 -5.50
N VAL A 22 13.26 -20.20 -5.21
CA VAL A 22 12.79 -20.93 -4.03
C VAL A 22 12.05 -22.18 -4.49
N GLU A 23 12.50 -23.35 -4.05
CA GLU A 23 11.96 -24.65 -4.42
C GLU A 23 11.27 -25.31 -3.21
N PHE A 24 10.08 -25.87 -3.44
CA PHE A 24 9.21 -26.41 -2.40
C PHE A 24 9.11 -27.93 -2.52
N PRO A 25 9.72 -28.71 -1.60
CA PRO A 25 9.77 -30.17 -1.72
C PRO A 25 8.38 -30.82 -1.88
N PRO A 26 8.21 -31.76 -2.83
CA PRO A 26 6.93 -32.45 -3.05
C PRO A 26 6.60 -33.45 -1.94
N ALA A 27 7.54 -33.77 -1.05
CA ALA A 27 7.58 -34.92 -0.14
C ALA A 27 6.43 -35.05 0.90
N ALA A 28 5.48 -34.11 0.93
CA ALA A 28 4.28 -34.17 1.77
C ALA A 28 2.98 -33.83 1.02
N GLY A 29 3.01 -33.69 -0.31
CA GLY A 29 1.89 -33.18 -1.11
C GLY A 29 1.57 -31.69 -0.89
N LYS A 30 2.26 -31.02 0.06
CA LYS A 30 2.04 -29.61 0.43
C LYS A 30 2.83 -28.61 -0.42
N GLY A 31 3.79 -29.04 -1.23
CA GLY A 31 4.73 -28.14 -1.94
C GLY A 31 4.02 -27.01 -2.70
N LYS A 32 2.99 -27.34 -3.48
CA LYS A 32 2.15 -26.37 -4.21
C LYS A 32 1.49 -25.33 -3.30
N ALA A 33 0.95 -25.77 -2.17
CA ALA A 33 0.29 -24.89 -1.21
C ALA A 33 1.31 -23.98 -0.51
N ARG A 34 2.49 -24.50 -0.15
CA ARG A 34 3.60 -23.72 0.41
C ARG A 34 4.12 -22.66 -0.58
N ALA A 35 4.27 -23.02 -1.85
CA ALA A 35 4.63 -22.08 -2.91
C ALA A 35 3.57 -20.97 -3.06
N ALA A 36 2.29 -21.34 -3.12
CA ALA A 36 1.19 -20.37 -3.17
C ALA A 36 1.17 -19.44 -1.94
N ALA A 37 1.47 -19.94 -0.73
CA ALA A 37 1.58 -19.13 0.47
C ALA A 37 2.80 -18.19 0.44
N ALA A 38 3.99 -18.70 0.08
CA ALA A 38 5.20 -17.89 -0.07
C ALA A 38 5.04 -16.78 -1.12
N ARG A 39 4.32 -17.07 -2.23
CA ARG A 39 3.98 -16.06 -3.24
C ARG A 39 3.10 -14.92 -2.70
N ARG A 40 2.20 -15.20 -1.75
CA ARG A 40 1.41 -14.16 -1.06
C ARG A 40 2.32 -13.32 -0.14
N LEU A 41 3.22 -13.97 0.59
CA LEU A 41 4.24 -13.29 1.42
C LEU A 41 5.14 -12.36 0.59
N ALA A 42 5.49 -12.73 -0.64
CA ALA A 42 6.36 -11.91 -1.50
C ALA A 42 5.78 -10.51 -1.75
N VAL A 43 4.46 -10.40 -1.89
CA VAL A 43 3.79 -9.11 -2.10
C VAL A 43 3.84 -8.23 -0.83
N VAL A 44 3.87 -8.82 0.38
CA VAL A 44 4.13 -8.09 1.64
C VAL A 44 5.50 -7.41 1.59
N TYR A 45 6.52 -8.15 1.16
CA TYR A 45 7.90 -7.69 1.06
C TYR A 45 8.18 -6.88 -0.23
N ARG A 46 7.17 -6.66 -1.09
CA ARG A 46 7.30 -6.03 -2.42
C ARG A 46 8.39 -6.68 -3.29
N VAL A 47 8.42 -8.00 -3.27
CA VAL A 47 9.24 -8.85 -4.13
C VAL A 47 8.34 -9.43 -5.21
N GLU A 48 8.74 -9.34 -6.48
CA GLU A 48 8.03 -10.02 -7.56
C GLU A 48 8.26 -11.53 -7.44
N ALA A 49 7.18 -12.31 -7.30
CA ALA A 49 7.26 -13.77 -7.24
C ALA A 49 6.42 -14.43 -8.35
N ARG A 50 7.10 -15.19 -9.22
CA ARG A 50 6.53 -15.81 -10.42
C ARG A 50 6.83 -17.32 -10.41
N HIS A 51 5.89 -18.13 -10.91
CA HIS A 51 6.19 -19.54 -11.17
C HIS A 51 6.86 -19.64 -12.55
N PRO A 52 8.09 -20.21 -12.67
CA PRO A 52 8.66 -20.47 -13.99
C PRO A 52 7.79 -21.45 -14.77
N TYR A 53 7.76 -21.31 -16.09
CA TYR A 53 7.09 -22.30 -16.93
C TYR A 53 7.98 -23.51 -17.17
N ARG A 54 7.46 -24.73 -16.95
CA ARG A 54 8.17 -25.96 -17.31
C ARG A 54 8.13 -26.16 -18.82
N THR A 55 9.21 -25.77 -19.49
CA THR A 55 9.50 -26.08 -20.90
C THR A 55 9.96 -27.53 -21.08
N LEU A 56 9.17 -28.49 -20.58
CA LEU A 56 9.34 -29.91 -20.88
C LEU A 56 9.03 -30.17 -22.36
N HIS A 57 10.05 -30.11 -23.20
CA HIS A 57 10.00 -30.37 -24.64
C HIS A 57 8.88 -29.62 -25.39
N TYR A 58 8.63 -28.35 -25.01
CA TYR A 58 7.73 -27.49 -25.79
C TYR A 58 8.37 -27.21 -27.15
N ASN A 59 7.91 -27.91 -28.18
CA ASN A 59 8.26 -27.65 -29.56
C ASN A 59 7.24 -26.65 -30.14
N PRO A 60 7.58 -25.36 -30.31
CA PRO A 60 6.64 -24.36 -30.84
C PRO A 60 6.18 -24.64 -32.27
N ALA A 61 6.86 -25.53 -33.01
CA ALA A 61 6.47 -25.94 -34.35
C ALA A 61 5.45 -27.09 -34.38
N SER A 62 5.10 -27.69 -33.24
CA SER A 62 4.07 -28.72 -33.14
C SER A 62 2.75 -28.10 -32.67
N PRO A 63 1.68 -28.09 -33.48
CA PRO A 63 0.38 -27.57 -33.07
C PRO A 63 -0.27 -28.38 -31.93
N ASP A 64 0.16 -29.63 -31.75
CA ASP A 64 -0.27 -30.54 -30.68
C ASP A 64 0.60 -30.44 -29.41
N ALA A 65 1.59 -29.54 -29.36
CA ALA A 65 2.42 -29.35 -28.17
C ALA A 65 1.55 -28.87 -26.98
N PRO A 66 1.58 -29.55 -25.82
CA PRO A 66 0.82 -29.10 -24.66
C PRO A 66 1.30 -27.71 -24.24
N ALA A 67 0.36 -26.84 -23.90
CA ALA A 67 0.67 -25.49 -23.43
C ALA A 67 1.62 -25.54 -22.21
N PRO A 68 2.62 -24.64 -22.13
CA PRO A 68 3.58 -24.64 -21.04
C PRO A 68 2.87 -24.49 -19.69
N THR A 69 3.10 -25.43 -18.78
CA THR A 69 2.50 -25.41 -17.44
C THR A 69 3.44 -24.72 -16.44
N PRO A 70 2.93 -23.87 -15.53
CA PRO A 70 3.75 -23.26 -14.49
C PRO A 70 4.25 -24.32 -13.50
N ASP A 71 5.49 -24.17 -13.05
CA ASP A 71 6.05 -24.97 -11.97
C ASP A 71 5.52 -24.49 -10.62
N GLU A 72 4.36 -25.02 -10.24
CA GLU A 72 3.74 -24.74 -8.93
C GLU A 72 4.61 -25.19 -7.73
N LEU A 73 5.74 -25.86 -7.94
CA LEU A 73 6.71 -26.23 -6.89
C LEU A 73 7.93 -25.31 -6.81
N ARG A 74 8.02 -24.29 -7.68
CA ARG A 74 9.12 -23.33 -7.70
C ARG A 74 8.60 -21.89 -7.79
N LEU A 75 9.29 -20.98 -7.14
CA LEU A 75 9.11 -19.54 -7.32
C LEU A 75 10.45 -18.92 -7.70
N ASP A 76 10.50 -18.28 -8.86
CA ASP A 76 11.56 -17.34 -9.17
C ASP A 76 11.12 -15.98 -8.61
N VAL A 77 11.98 -15.38 -7.80
CA VAL A 77 11.73 -14.13 -7.07
C VAL A 77 12.73 -13.06 -7.46
N SER A 78 12.26 -11.82 -7.65
CA SER A 78 13.13 -10.71 -8.03
C SER A 78 12.68 -9.36 -7.46
N GLY A 79 13.61 -8.42 -7.33
CA GLY A 79 13.32 -7.08 -6.85
C GLY A 79 14.55 -6.37 -6.28
N ASP A 80 14.30 -5.51 -5.31
CA ASP A 80 15.34 -4.84 -4.52
C ASP A 80 16.14 -5.87 -3.68
N PRO A 81 17.50 -5.80 -3.62
CA PRO A 81 18.31 -6.81 -2.94
C PRO A 81 18.02 -7.00 -1.45
N GLU A 82 17.82 -5.91 -0.70
CA GLU A 82 17.47 -6.02 0.73
C GLU A 82 16.10 -6.67 0.91
N ARG A 83 15.11 -6.29 0.07
CA ARG A 83 13.76 -6.87 0.14
C ARG A 83 13.74 -8.34 -0.23
N VAL A 84 14.53 -8.75 -1.24
CA VAL A 84 14.69 -10.17 -1.60
C VAL A 84 15.33 -10.94 -0.44
N ALA A 85 16.40 -10.42 0.17
CA ALA A 85 17.04 -11.05 1.32
C ALA A 85 16.10 -11.17 2.54
N ARG A 86 15.44 -10.09 2.95
CA ARG A 86 14.45 -10.11 4.05
C ARG A 86 13.27 -11.05 3.74
N TYR A 87 12.76 -11.08 2.51
CA TYR A 87 11.75 -12.05 2.09
C TYR A 87 12.23 -13.50 2.23
N LEU A 88 13.43 -13.82 1.73
CA LEU A 88 14.00 -15.16 1.79
C LEU A 88 14.27 -15.63 3.23
N SER A 89 14.62 -14.70 4.13
CA SER A 89 14.73 -14.92 5.58
C SER A 89 13.35 -15.14 6.25
N ALA A 90 12.30 -14.47 5.77
CA ALA A 90 10.94 -14.64 6.30
C ALA A 90 10.24 -15.95 5.89
N VAL A 91 10.46 -16.45 4.67
CA VAL A 91 9.71 -17.59 4.10
C VAL A 91 9.68 -18.83 5.03
N PRO A 92 10.79 -19.33 5.61
CA PRO A 92 10.76 -20.50 6.49
C PRO A 92 9.94 -20.28 7.76
N ARG A 93 10.12 -19.12 8.41
CA ARG A 93 9.42 -18.73 9.66
C ARG A 93 7.92 -18.55 9.42
N TYR A 94 7.54 -17.90 8.31
CA TYR A 94 6.15 -17.75 7.87
C TYR A 94 5.49 -19.12 7.60
N LEU A 95 6.12 -20.00 6.81
CA LEU A 95 5.55 -21.32 6.50
C LEU A 95 5.42 -22.21 7.75
N ALA A 96 6.39 -22.15 8.67
CA ALA A 96 6.29 -22.82 9.97
C ALA A 96 5.08 -22.32 10.78
N ARG A 97 4.84 -21.00 10.81
CA ARG A 97 3.68 -20.39 11.49
C ARG A 97 2.36 -20.80 10.84
N VAL A 98 2.27 -20.79 9.50
CA VAL A 98 1.09 -21.26 8.75
C VAL A 98 0.80 -22.73 9.08
N GLU A 99 1.79 -23.62 9.05
CA GLU A 99 1.58 -25.04 9.37
C GLU A 99 1.20 -25.27 10.84
N ALA A 100 1.76 -24.52 11.79
CA ALA A 100 1.38 -24.59 13.20
C ALA A 100 -0.08 -24.21 13.44
N VAL A 101 -0.52 -23.08 12.86
CA VAL A 101 -1.90 -22.58 12.98
C VAL A 101 -2.89 -23.49 12.23
N THR A 102 -2.54 -23.97 11.04
CA THR A 102 -3.33 -24.98 10.31
C THR A 102 -3.48 -26.27 11.12
N THR A 103 -2.44 -26.70 11.82
CA THR A 103 -2.49 -27.89 12.68
C THR A 103 -3.45 -27.69 13.86
N LYS A 104 -3.51 -26.48 14.44
CA LYS A 104 -4.52 -26.12 15.46
C LYS A 104 -5.95 -26.18 14.88
N ALA A 105 -6.20 -25.62 13.69
CA ALA A 105 -7.51 -25.70 13.01
C ALA A 105 -7.92 -27.15 12.68
N VAL A 106 -7.00 -27.99 12.19
CA VAL A 106 -7.23 -29.41 11.93
C VAL A 106 -7.52 -30.20 13.22
N ARG A 107 -6.95 -29.81 14.37
CA ARG A 107 -7.31 -30.39 15.68
C ARG A 107 -8.72 -30.00 16.12
N VAL A 108 -9.19 -28.78 15.81
CA VAL A 108 -10.59 -28.35 16.06
C VAL A 108 -11.55 -29.22 15.24
N TYR A 109 -11.34 -29.30 13.92
CA TYR A 109 -12.12 -30.17 13.04
C TYR A 109 -12.09 -31.64 13.50
N GLY A 110 -10.91 -32.14 13.85
CA GLY A 110 -10.73 -33.51 14.33
C GLY A 110 -11.44 -33.79 15.66
N ARG A 111 -11.66 -32.80 16.54
CA ARG A 111 -12.50 -32.97 17.74
C ARG A 111 -13.97 -33.02 17.38
N TRP A 112 -14.44 -32.12 16.50
CA TRP A 112 -15.82 -32.12 16.03
C TRP A 112 -16.18 -33.42 15.29
N ALA A 113 -15.30 -33.94 14.44
CA ALA A 113 -15.53 -35.21 13.73
C ALA A 113 -15.55 -36.46 14.66
N ARG A 114 -15.39 -36.28 15.98
CA ARG A 114 -15.59 -37.30 17.02
C ARG A 114 -16.65 -36.90 18.06
N SER A 115 -17.37 -35.79 17.88
CA SER A 115 -18.53 -35.47 18.70
C SER A 115 -19.80 -36.00 18.03
N VAL A 116 -20.89 -36.10 18.79
CA VAL A 116 -22.21 -36.55 18.30
C VAL A 116 -22.63 -35.82 17.02
N ALA A 117 -22.48 -34.48 16.98
CA ALA A 117 -22.79 -33.68 15.80
C ALA A 117 -21.88 -33.97 14.57
N GLY A 118 -20.67 -34.47 14.78
CA GLY A 118 -19.81 -34.96 13.70
C GLY A 118 -20.15 -36.37 13.26
N GLU A 119 -20.59 -37.22 14.18
CA GLU A 119 -21.08 -38.58 13.90
C GLU A 119 -22.37 -38.53 13.06
N GLU A 120 -23.36 -37.73 13.47
CA GLU A 120 -24.58 -37.44 12.69
C GLU A 120 -24.25 -36.91 11.28
N ALA A 121 -23.36 -35.91 11.19
CA ALA A 121 -22.99 -35.31 9.91
C ALA A 121 -22.18 -36.25 8.98
N LEU A 122 -21.55 -37.29 9.53
CA LEU A 122 -20.73 -38.26 8.81
C LEU A 122 -21.38 -39.66 8.72
N GLU A 123 -22.61 -39.85 9.21
CA GLU A 123 -23.33 -41.14 9.27
C GLU A 123 -23.30 -41.88 7.91
N TYR A 124 -23.55 -41.15 6.82
CA TYR A 124 -23.60 -41.69 5.45
C TYR A 124 -22.24 -41.68 4.73
N THR A 125 -21.15 -41.36 5.44
CA THR A 125 -19.80 -41.21 4.88
C THR A 125 -18.91 -42.38 5.32
N ASP A 126 -18.48 -43.21 4.35
CA ASP A 126 -17.53 -44.28 4.65
C ASP A 126 -16.15 -43.75 5.12
N ALA A 127 -15.33 -44.63 5.69
CA ALA A 127 -13.99 -44.26 6.16
C ALA A 127 -13.09 -43.68 5.05
N GLY A 128 -13.31 -44.02 3.77
CA GLY A 128 -12.63 -43.40 2.63
C GLY A 128 -13.05 -41.94 2.43
N GLY A 129 -14.36 -41.67 2.45
CA GLY A 129 -14.96 -40.34 2.40
C GLY A 129 -14.53 -39.45 3.57
N ALA A 130 -14.56 -39.96 4.80
CA ALA A 130 -14.11 -39.21 5.98
C ALA A 130 -12.63 -38.79 5.87
N ARG A 131 -11.77 -39.69 5.35
CA ARG A 131 -10.37 -39.37 5.03
C ARG A 131 -10.23 -38.40 3.83
N ALA A 132 -11.17 -38.38 2.90
CA ALA A 132 -11.21 -37.39 1.82
C ALA A 132 -11.58 -35.99 2.36
N TYR A 133 -12.63 -35.87 3.16
CA TYR A 133 -13.01 -34.62 3.82
C TYR A 133 -11.91 -34.08 4.72
N ALA A 134 -11.28 -34.92 5.55
CA ALA A 134 -10.17 -34.49 6.40
C ALA A 134 -8.94 -34.01 5.60
N ARG A 135 -8.67 -34.57 4.41
CA ARG A 135 -7.62 -34.11 3.50
C ARG A 135 -7.97 -32.77 2.86
N ARG A 136 -9.21 -32.63 2.36
CA ARG A 136 -9.73 -31.39 1.78
C ARG A 136 -9.72 -30.26 2.82
N PHE A 137 -10.32 -30.48 3.99
CA PHE A 137 -10.32 -29.54 5.11
C PHE A 137 -8.90 -29.06 5.45
N ARG A 138 -7.92 -29.96 5.51
CA ARG A 138 -6.52 -29.58 5.79
C ARG A 138 -5.92 -28.69 4.70
N ALA A 139 -6.24 -28.92 3.42
CA ALA A 139 -5.77 -28.08 2.32
C ALA A 139 -6.46 -26.71 2.34
N ASP A 140 -7.78 -26.68 2.49
CA ASP A 140 -8.61 -25.48 2.52
C ASP A 140 -8.26 -24.61 3.76
N ALA A 141 -8.03 -25.23 4.92
CA ALA A 141 -7.56 -24.54 6.13
C ALA A 141 -6.13 -24.01 5.98
N PHE A 142 -5.22 -24.73 5.30
CA PHE A 142 -3.87 -24.23 5.03
C PHE A 142 -3.92 -22.98 4.15
N ALA A 143 -4.70 -23.01 3.07
CA ALA A 143 -4.88 -21.86 2.20
C ALA A 143 -5.43 -20.66 2.97
N ALA A 144 -6.53 -20.85 3.72
CA ALA A 144 -7.15 -19.79 4.50
C ALA A 144 -6.23 -19.20 5.59
N VAL A 145 -5.51 -20.04 6.35
CA VAL A 145 -4.50 -19.54 7.32
C VAL A 145 -3.42 -18.74 6.61
N ALA A 146 -2.91 -19.23 5.48
CA ALA A 146 -1.88 -18.54 4.71
C ALA A 146 -2.36 -17.14 4.29
N ASP A 147 -3.61 -16.98 3.88
CA ASP A 147 -4.10 -15.66 3.44
C ASP A 147 -4.77 -14.76 4.48
N PHE A 148 -5.20 -15.27 5.64
CA PHE A 148 -5.42 -14.39 6.81
C PHE A 148 -4.12 -13.81 7.36
N LEU A 149 -3.05 -14.61 7.41
CA LEU A 149 -1.73 -14.07 7.72
C LEU A 149 -1.25 -13.17 6.57
N GLY A 150 -1.49 -13.55 5.31
CA GLY A 150 -1.00 -12.90 4.09
C GLY A 150 -1.83 -11.74 3.53
N ILE A 151 -2.56 -10.98 4.36
CA ILE A 151 -3.26 -9.70 4.04
C ILE A 151 -4.72 -9.81 3.51
N SER A 152 -5.32 -11.00 3.37
CA SER A 152 -6.75 -11.11 3.07
C SER A 152 -7.63 -10.66 4.24
N ALA A 153 -8.46 -9.65 3.99
CA ALA A 153 -9.59 -9.29 4.85
C ALA A 153 -10.61 -10.44 5.01
N LEU A 154 -11.37 -10.36 6.11
CA LEU A 154 -12.34 -11.35 6.59
C LEU A 154 -13.23 -11.98 5.50
N PRO A 155 -13.59 -13.29 5.60
CA PRO A 155 -14.69 -13.85 4.83
C PRO A 155 -15.97 -13.13 5.26
N ARG A 156 -16.63 -12.43 4.33
CA ARG A 156 -17.78 -11.56 4.65
C ARG A 156 -19.07 -12.30 4.97
N TYR A 157 -19.10 -13.62 4.76
CA TYR A 157 -20.27 -14.45 5.00
C TYR A 157 -19.83 -15.81 5.54
N VAL A 158 -20.52 -16.27 6.59
CA VAL A 158 -20.45 -17.62 7.13
C VAL A 158 -21.85 -18.18 6.99
N ASP A 159 -22.00 -19.27 6.25
CA ASP A 159 -23.24 -20.03 6.23
C ASP A 159 -23.27 -20.94 7.47
N PRO A 160 -24.15 -20.71 8.47
CA PRO A 160 -24.23 -21.57 9.64
C PRO A 160 -24.80 -22.97 9.33
N ALA A 161 -25.48 -23.14 8.19
CA ALA A 161 -26.02 -24.43 7.76
C ALA A 161 -24.99 -25.27 6.96
N ALA A 162 -23.86 -24.68 6.55
CA ALA A 162 -22.79 -25.42 5.89
C ALA A 162 -22.11 -26.39 6.88
N PRO A 163 -21.81 -27.64 6.48
CA PRO A 163 -21.14 -28.59 7.36
C PRO A 163 -19.69 -28.16 7.67
N MET A 164 -19.19 -28.54 8.85
CA MET A 164 -17.88 -28.10 9.36
C MET A 164 -16.68 -28.39 8.43
N TRP A 165 -16.74 -29.41 7.57
CA TRP A 165 -15.67 -29.66 6.60
C TRP A 165 -15.60 -28.61 5.48
N ASP A 166 -16.71 -27.94 5.15
CA ASP A 166 -16.76 -26.82 4.19
C ASP A 166 -16.48 -25.46 4.90
N GLN A 167 -16.51 -25.41 6.23
CA GLN A 167 -16.19 -24.23 7.04
C GLN A 167 -14.68 -24.04 7.36
N ALA A 168 -13.78 -24.67 6.60
CA ALA A 168 -12.33 -24.65 6.87
C ALA A 168 -11.74 -23.24 7.03
N ALA A 169 -12.19 -22.28 6.21
CA ALA A 169 -11.77 -20.88 6.33
C ALA A 169 -12.27 -20.19 7.60
N ARG A 170 -13.46 -20.53 8.11
CA ARG A 170 -13.96 -19.96 9.36
C ARG A 170 -13.17 -20.48 10.56
N ILE A 171 -12.94 -21.78 10.64
CA ILE A 171 -12.16 -22.39 11.73
C ILE A 171 -10.71 -21.89 11.70
N ALA A 172 -10.11 -21.78 10.52
CA ALA A 172 -8.80 -21.14 10.35
C ALA A 172 -8.77 -19.72 10.91
N TRP A 173 -9.80 -18.91 10.63
CA TRP A 173 -9.92 -17.54 11.14
C TRP A 173 -10.07 -17.47 12.67
N ASP A 174 -10.99 -18.26 13.25
CA ASP A 174 -11.22 -18.28 14.71
C ASP A 174 -9.91 -18.64 15.45
N VAL A 175 -9.12 -19.58 14.90
CA VAL A 175 -7.80 -19.93 15.43
C VAL A 175 -6.79 -18.80 15.23
N VAL A 176 -6.67 -18.18 14.03
CA VAL A 176 -5.76 -17.04 13.81
C VAL A 176 -6.08 -15.88 14.75
N LYS A 177 -7.36 -15.57 14.98
CA LYS A 177 -7.80 -14.53 15.91
C LYS A 177 -7.41 -14.85 17.35
N ALA A 178 -7.58 -16.10 17.79
CA ALA A 178 -7.19 -16.54 19.14
C ALA A 178 -5.67 -16.50 19.36
N GLU A 179 -4.87 -16.69 18.30
CA GLU A 179 -3.41 -16.62 18.33
C GLU A 179 -2.84 -15.19 18.36
N GLY A 180 -3.69 -14.17 18.20
CA GLY A 180 -3.30 -12.75 18.19
C GLY A 180 -2.73 -12.26 16.83
N PRO A 181 -2.59 -10.93 16.67
CA PRO A 181 -2.00 -10.34 15.47
C PRO A 181 -0.52 -10.70 15.35
N VAL A 182 -0.06 -10.98 14.13
CA VAL A 182 1.35 -11.26 13.85
C VAL A 182 1.88 -10.24 12.86
N SER A 183 2.95 -9.52 13.22
CA SER A 183 3.65 -8.64 12.29
C SER A 183 4.43 -9.49 11.29
N LEU A 184 4.01 -9.49 10.02
CA LEU A 184 4.71 -10.18 8.94
C LEU A 184 6.11 -9.60 8.69
N TYR A 185 6.27 -8.29 8.92
CA TYR A 185 7.57 -7.61 8.84
C TYR A 185 8.50 -7.97 9.99
N ALA A 186 8.01 -8.57 11.09
CA ALA A 186 8.85 -9.14 12.14
C ALA A 186 9.11 -10.65 11.96
N MET A 187 8.72 -11.22 10.81
CA MET A 187 9.02 -12.63 10.50
C MET A 187 10.35 -12.85 9.79
N HIS A 188 11.00 -11.81 9.26
CA HIS A 188 12.40 -11.95 8.85
C HIS A 188 13.30 -11.76 10.06
N ASP A 189 14.47 -12.38 9.94
CA ASP A 189 15.61 -12.21 10.83
C ASP A 189 16.62 -11.33 10.09
N GLU A 190 16.95 -10.18 10.66
CA GLU A 190 17.78 -9.16 9.99
C GLU A 190 19.21 -9.65 9.81
N ALA A 191 19.77 -10.38 10.79
CA ALA A 191 21.12 -10.95 10.67
C ALA A 191 21.19 -12.02 9.56
N GLU A 192 20.15 -12.84 9.42
CA GLU A 192 20.06 -13.79 8.29
C GLU A 192 19.86 -13.07 6.95
N ALA A 193 19.14 -11.94 6.93
CA ALA A 193 18.99 -11.14 5.71
C ALA A 193 20.31 -10.46 5.30
N GLU A 194 21.07 -9.93 6.26
CA GLU A 194 22.43 -9.41 6.05
C GLU A 194 23.38 -10.49 5.56
N GLU A 195 23.38 -11.68 6.17
CA GLU A 195 24.18 -12.83 5.72
C GLU A 195 23.85 -13.24 4.28
N LEU A 196 22.56 -13.30 3.92
CA LEU A 196 22.11 -13.60 2.56
C LEU A 196 22.55 -12.54 1.54
N LEU A 197 22.57 -11.26 1.93
CA LEU A 197 22.97 -10.16 1.06
C LEU A 197 24.49 -10.01 0.94
N ALA A 198 25.24 -10.44 1.96
CA ALA A 198 26.70 -10.57 1.95
C ALA A 198 27.16 -11.78 1.12
N ALA A 199 26.42 -12.89 1.17
CA ALA A 199 26.67 -14.10 0.37
C ALA A 199 26.06 -14.05 -1.05
N ALA A 200 25.57 -12.88 -1.48
CA ALA A 200 24.97 -12.69 -2.80
C ALA A 200 26.05 -12.67 -3.90
N ASP A 201 25.83 -13.42 -4.97
CA ASP A 201 26.68 -13.45 -6.15
C ASP A 201 26.41 -12.16 -6.96
N ARG A 202 27.28 -11.15 -6.82
CA ARG A 202 27.15 -9.85 -7.51
C ARG A 202 27.89 -9.90 -8.84
N THR A 203 27.20 -9.63 -9.94
CA THR A 203 27.88 -9.31 -11.21
C THR A 203 28.57 -7.96 -11.02
N PRO A 204 29.89 -7.83 -11.26
CA PRO A 204 30.55 -6.53 -11.18
C PRO A 204 29.92 -5.58 -12.19
N ASP A 205 29.48 -4.41 -11.73
CA ASP A 205 28.99 -3.36 -12.63
C ASP A 205 30.19 -2.58 -13.16
N PRO A 206 30.55 -2.71 -14.46
CA PRO A 206 31.73 -2.03 -15.00
C PRO A 206 31.60 -0.51 -14.97
N ALA A 207 30.37 0.04 -14.88
CA ALA A 207 30.16 1.46 -14.70
C ALA A 207 30.43 1.90 -13.26
N ALA A 208 30.03 1.11 -12.26
CA ALA A 208 30.38 1.36 -10.86
C ALA A 208 31.90 1.21 -10.62
N GLU A 209 32.55 0.22 -11.24
CA GLU A 209 34.01 0.07 -11.19
C GLU A 209 34.75 1.21 -11.91
N ALA A 210 34.15 1.85 -12.92
CA ALA A 210 34.70 3.05 -13.55
C ALA A 210 34.54 4.27 -12.63
N PHE A 211 33.35 4.45 -12.05
CA PHE A 211 33.06 5.56 -11.14
C PHE A 211 33.89 5.52 -9.84
N GLU A 212 34.09 4.35 -9.22
CA GLU A 212 34.96 4.23 -8.04
C GLU A 212 36.44 4.49 -8.37
N ARG A 213 36.88 4.18 -9.59
CA ARG A 213 38.23 4.59 -10.06
C ARG A 213 38.34 6.10 -10.19
N GLU A 214 37.38 6.75 -10.86
CA GLU A 214 37.32 8.20 -11.00
C GLU A 214 37.26 8.90 -9.63
N LEU A 215 36.44 8.40 -8.70
CA LEU A 215 36.33 8.92 -7.34
C LEU A 215 37.60 8.69 -6.51
N ALA A 216 38.30 7.58 -6.72
CA ALA A 216 39.62 7.34 -6.11
C ALA A 216 40.70 8.28 -6.67
N GLU A 217 40.66 8.58 -7.98
CA GLU A 217 41.55 9.55 -8.63
C GLU A 217 41.29 10.97 -8.13
N LEU A 218 40.02 11.38 -7.98
CA LEU A 218 39.63 12.66 -7.37
C LEU A 218 40.10 12.77 -5.91
N ARG A 219 39.86 11.76 -5.07
CA ARG A 219 40.37 11.71 -3.68
C ARG A 219 41.91 11.67 -3.60
N ALA A 220 42.59 11.18 -4.65
CA ALA A 220 44.04 11.24 -4.74
C ALA A 220 44.52 12.64 -5.18
N ALA A 221 43.79 13.30 -6.08
CA ALA A 221 44.05 14.69 -6.48
C ALA A 221 43.82 15.67 -5.33
N GLU A 222 42.73 15.51 -4.57
CA GLU A 222 42.43 16.29 -3.37
C GLU A 222 43.53 16.13 -2.31
N ARG A 223 43.95 14.89 -2.01
CA ARG A 223 45.08 14.66 -1.08
C ARG A 223 46.40 15.26 -1.58
N ARG A 224 46.67 15.26 -2.89
CA ARG A 224 47.82 16.00 -3.45
C ARG A 224 47.68 17.51 -3.27
N ARG A 225 46.49 18.07 -3.48
CA ARG A 225 46.20 19.51 -3.27
C ARG A 225 46.36 19.90 -1.80
N SER A 226 45.82 19.12 -0.86
CA SER A 226 45.99 19.36 0.58
C SER A 226 47.45 19.24 1.01
N ALA A 227 48.19 18.24 0.52
CA ALA A 227 49.61 18.09 0.82
C ALA A 227 50.44 19.30 0.32
N ARG A 228 50.12 19.83 -0.87
CA ARG A 228 50.70 21.10 -1.36
C ARG A 228 50.33 22.27 -0.48
N LEU A 229 49.07 22.39 -0.07
CA LEU A 229 48.64 23.49 0.83
C LEU A 229 49.41 23.45 2.16
N PHE A 230 49.62 22.28 2.75
CA PHE A 230 50.41 22.14 3.99
C PHE A 230 51.90 22.46 3.78
N ALA A 231 52.54 21.93 2.74
CA ALA A 231 53.93 22.26 2.43
C ALA A 231 54.15 23.77 2.15
N ALA A 232 53.15 24.45 1.59
CA ALA A 232 53.16 25.91 1.41
C ALA A 232 53.11 26.67 2.75
N LEU A 233 52.29 26.19 3.70
CA LEU A 233 52.20 26.77 5.04
C LEU A 233 53.45 26.51 5.89
N ASP A 234 54.12 25.37 5.67
CA ASP A 234 55.40 25.03 6.31
C ASP A 234 56.61 25.75 5.68
N GLY A 235 56.41 26.49 4.57
CA GLY A 235 57.43 27.31 3.92
C GLY A 235 58.39 26.56 3.00
N GLU A 236 58.04 25.36 2.52
CA GLU A 236 58.82 24.68 1.49
C GLU A 236 58.63 25.38 0.12
N GLU A 237 59.73 25.79 -0.52
CA GLU A 237 59.69 26.38 -1.87
C GLU A 237 59.28 25.33 -2.91
N PHE A 238 58.16 25.57 -3.59
CA PHE A 238 57.74 24.72 -4.71
C PHE A 238 58.67 24.88 -5.91
N PRO A 239 58.93 23.80 -6.67
CA PRO A 239 59.65 23.91 -7.93
C PRO A 239 58.91 24.86 -8.89
N ALA A 240 59.64 25.84 -9.43
CA ALA A 240 59.09 27.02 -10.12
C ALA A 240 58.37 26.76 -11.47
N ASP A 241 58.16 25.50 -11.85
CA ASP A 241 57.64 25.08 -13.16
C ASP A 241 56.14 24.72 -13.18
N GLU A 242 55.42 24.78 -12.04
CA GLU A 242 53.96 24.51 -12.01
C GLU A 242 53.11 25.77 -12.27
N ALA A 243 52.13 25.62 -13.16
CA ALA A 243 51.24 26.70 -13.57
C ALA A 243 50.33 27.19 -12.42
N PRO A 244 50.09 28.51 -12.30
CA PRO A 244 49.29 29.07 -11.20
C PRO A 244 47.83 28.61 -11.26
N VAL A 245 47.31 28.20 -10.11
CA VAL A 245 45.89 27.90 -9.91
C VAL A 245 45.17 29.20 -9.55
N GLU A 246 44.16 29.60 -10.34
CA GLU A 246 43.35 30.77 -10.01
C GLU A 246 42.61 30.57 -8.68
N GLU A 247 42.98 31.37 -7.68
CA GLU A 247 42.35 31.42 -6.38
C GLU A 247 41.10 32.31 -6.46
N ALA A 248 39.92 31.70 -6.41
CA ALA A 248 38.66 32.43 -6.37
C ALA A 248 38.52 33.16 -5.03
N ALA A 249 38.39 34.49 -5.08
CA ALA A 249 38.34 35.34 -3.90
C ALA A 249 37.17 34.97 -2.97
N ALA A 250 37.49 34.71 -1.71
CA ALA A 250 36.51 34.65 -0.63
C ALA A 250 36.42 36.04 0.01
N GLU A 251 35.33 36.76 -0.27
CA GLU A 251 35.05 38.04 0.38
C GLU A 251 34.53 37.80 1.80
N ASP A 252 35.27 38.31 2.78
CA ASP A 252 34.96 38.24 4.21
C ASP A 252 34.09 39.45 4.59
N VAL A 253 32.82 39.21 4.96
CA VAL A 253 31.85 40.27 5.27
C VAL A 253 31.20 39.97 6.62
N VAL A 254 31.80 40.51 7.68
CA VAL A 254 31.23 40.54 9.03
C VAL A 254 31.60 41.87 9.69
N GLU A 255 30.72 42.87 9.56
CA GLU A 255 30.73 44.08 10.40
C GLU A 255 29.35 44.32 11.02
N ASP A 256 29.36 44.44 12.34
CA ASP A 256 28.58 45.32 13.20
C ASP A 256 27.04 45.43 13.02
N GLN A 257 26.31 44.77 13.93
CA GLN A 257 24.96 45.14 14.33
C GLN A 257 24.83 45.17 15.86
N GLU A 258 24.92 46.36 16.45
CA GLU A 258 24.57 46.61 17.85
C GLU A 258 23.11 47.11 17.99
N ASP A 259 22.42 46.64 19.04
CA ASP A 259 21.19 47.21 19.62
C ASP A 259 19.94 47.42 18.73
N GLU A 260 19.76 46.63 17.67
CA GLU A 260 18.42 46.47 17.05
C GLU A 260 17.53 45.53 17.89
N ALA A 261 16.24 45.84 18.03
CA ALA A 261 15.32 45.13 18.92
C ALA A 261 15.17 43.64 18.52
N LEU A 262 15.96 42.78 19.18
CA LEU A 262 16.25 41.38 18.85
C LEU A 262 15.35 40.81 17.75
N PRO A 263 15.83 40.75 16.48
CA PRO A 263 15.00 40.44 15.33
C PRO A 263 14.25 39.14 15.59
N ALA A 264 12.91 39.23 15.53
CA ALA A 264 12.03 38.22 16.10
C ALA A 264 12.23 36.86 15.41
N VAL A 265 13.01 36.00 16.10
CA VAL A 265 13.64 34.76 15.62
C VAL A 265 12.83 34.10 14.51
N GLU A 266 13.43 34.01 13.33
CA GLU A 266 12.74 33.45 12.16
C GLU A 266 12.24 32.04 12.44
N LEU A 267 10.93 31.87 12.34
CA LEU A 267 10.31 30.57 12.53
C LEU A 267 10.51 29.72 11.27
N THR A 268 11.17 28.58 11.44
CA THR A 268 11.23 27.55 10.40
C THR A 268 9.81 27.16 9.94
N PRO A 269 9.63 26.67 8.69
CA PRO A 269 8.32 26.23 8.20
C PRO A 269 7.62 25.24 9.14
N VAL A 270 8.37 24.34 9.78
CA VAL A 270 7.86 23.36 10.76
C VAL A 270 7.36 24.04 12.03
N GLN A 271 8.06 25.06 12.55
CA GLN A 271 7.60 25.85 13.70
C GLN A 271 6.32 26.62 13.38
N ARG A 272 6.26 27.32 12.23
CA ARG A 272 5.06 28.04 11.78
C ARG A 272 3.86 27.10 11.68
N ARG A 273 4.02 25.95 11.05
CA ARG A 273 2.97 24.93 10.91
C ARG A 273 2.35 24.53 12.24
N TRP A 274 3.17 24.17 13.24
CA TRP A 274 2.66 23.75 14.55
C TRP A 274 2.09 24.91 15.37
N LEU A 275 2.62 26.12 15.20
CA LEU A 275 2.06 27.33 15.82
C LEU A 275 0.66 27.65 15.27
N HIS A 276 0.47 27.60 13.96
CA HIS A 276 -0.84 27.72 13.31
C HIS A 276 -1.81 26.61 13.73
N THR A 277 -1.32 25.36 13.80
CA THR A 277 -2.12 24.21 14.27
C THR A 277 -2.65 24.40 15.68
N ALA A 278 -1.82 24.95 16.57
CA ALA A 278 -2.23 25.23 17.94
C ALA A 278 -3.11 26.48 18.05
N ALA A 279 -2.88 27.51 17.23
CA ALA A 279 -3.75 28.67 17.16
C ALA A 279 -5.19 28.29 16.73
N ALA A 280 -5.32 27.35 15.79
CA ALA A 280 -6.61 26.82 15.33
C ALA A 280 -7.28 25.85 16.31
N HIS A 281 -6.56 25.28 17.29
CA HIS A 281 -7.17 24.44 18.31
C HIS A 281 -7.95 25.31 19.33
N PRO A 282 -9.22 24.99 19.68
CA PRO A 282 -10.01 25.78 20.63
C PRO A 282 -9.28 26.05 21.95
N GLU A 283 -8.77 24.98 22.59
CA GLU A 283 -7.98 25.08 23.83
C GLU A 283 -6.51 25.47 23.63
N GLY A 284 -6.05 25.62 22.39
CA GLY A 284 -4.68 26.02 22.09
C GLY A 284 -3.62 24.93 22.12
N PHE A 285 -3.99 23.65 22.04
CA PHE A 285 -3.04 22.53 22.14
C PHE A 285 -2.09 22.40 20.96
N LEU A 286 -0.89 21.90 21.22
CA LEU A 286 -0.05 21.27 20.20
C LEU A 286 -0.30 19.75 20.24
N PRO A 287 -0.32 19.06 19.08
CA PRO A 287 -0.54 17.62 19.02
C PRO A 287 0.63 16.81 19.59
N ALA A 288 0.38 15.56 19.95
CA ALA A 288 1.41 14.68 20.52
C ALA A 288 2.53 14.32 19.51
N SER A 289 2.26 14.47 18.21
CA SER A 289 3.20 14.26 17.10
C SER A 289 4.26 15.36 16.92
N VAL A 290 4.19 16.49 17.66
CA VAL A 290 5.20 17.55 17.57
C VAL A 290 6.55 17.07 18.12
N ASN A 291 7.60 17.22 17.32
CA ASN A 291 8.96 16.90 17.76
C ASN A 291 9.37 17.78 18.97
N LEU A 292 9.90 17.14 20.02
CA LEU A 292 10.31 17.81 21.26
C LEU A 292 11.28 18.99 21.04
N ARG A 293 12.19 18.90 20.05
CA ARG A 293 13.11 20.00 19.69
C ARG A 293 12.34 21.23 19.18
N THR A 294 11.30 21.02 18.38
CA THR A 294 10.44 22.09 17.88
C THR A 294 9.62 22.72 19.02
N ALA A 295 9.00 21.90 19.88
CA ALA A 295 8.24 22.38 21.03
C ALA A 295 9.11 23.18 22.00
N ARG A 296 10.33 22.71 22.29
CA ARG A 296 11.32 23.43 23.12
C ARG A 296 11.73 24.76 22.50
N SER A 297 12.00 24.80 21.20
CA SER A 297 12.40 26.04 20.52
C SER A 297 11.27 27.07 20.47
N LEU A 298 10.03 26.65 20.19
CA LEU A 298 8.84 27.52 20.32
C LEU A 298 8.64 28.02 21.76
N GLY A 299 8.95 27.19 22.76
CA GLY A 299 8.83 27.55 24.17
C GLY A 299 9.93 28.51 24.65
N ALA A 300 11.15 28.36 24.13
CA ALA A 300 12.24 29.32 24.35
C ALA A 300 11.91 30.70 23.75
N ALA A 301 11.21 30.74 22.62
CA ALA A 301 10.66 31.96 22.03
C ALA A 301 9.38 32.49 22.74
N GLY A 302 8.93 31.87 23.83
CA GLY A 302 7.73 32.27 24.59
C GLY A 302 6.40 32.08 23.85
N LEU A 303 6.39 31.38 22.71
CA LEU A 303 5.20 31.20 21.87
C LEU A 303 4.31 30.04 22.34
N VAL A 304 4.88 29.09 23.08
CA VAL A 304 4.15 27.98 23.71
C VAL A 304 4.63 27.76 25.15
N GLN A 305 3.78 27.19 25.99
CA GLN A 305 4.06 26.89 27.40
C GLN A 305 3.60 25.48 27.74
N TRP A 306 4.18 24.88 28.79
CA TRP A 306 3.76 23.57 29.29
C TRP A 306 2.74 23.76 30.41
N THR A 307 1.58 23.11 30.31
CA THR A 307 0.54 23.10 31.35
C THR A 307 0.48 21.70 31.97
N ARG A 308 0.72 21.59 33.27
CA ARG A 308 0.52 20.31 34.01
C ARG A 308 -0.97 20.01 34.19
N PRO A 309 -1.37 18.74 34.43
CA PRO A 309 -2.77 18.38 34.73
C PRO A 309 -3.42 19.20 35.86
N GLN A 310 -2.62 19.67 36.83
CA GLN A 310 -3.06 20.53 37.94
C GLN A 310 -3.15 22.02 37.58
N GLY A 311 -3.19 22.37 36.28
CA GLY A 311 -3.31 23.74 35.76
C GLY A 311 -2.06 24.61 35.89
N ARG A 312 -1.02 24.18 36.62
CA ARG A 312 0.22 24.95 36.78
C ARG A 312 1.02 24.99 35.48
N THR A 313 1.24 26.20 34.97
CA THR A 313 2.09 26.48 33.81
C THR A 313 3.58 26.49 34.19
N VAL A 314 4.43 26.11 33.24
CA VAL A 314 5.90 26.03 33.37
C VAL A 314 6.54 26.36 32.00
N PRO A 315 7.71 27.02 31.95
CA PRO A 315 8.49 27.14 30.71
C PRO A 315 8.82 25.75 30.12
N VAL A 316 8.67 25.59 28.80
CA VAL A 316 8.95 24.29 28.13
C VAL A 316 10.42 23.87 28.27
N ALA A 317 11.33 24.85 28.41
CA ALA A 317 12.74 24.61 28.68
C ALA A 317 12.99 23.87 30.01
N GLU A 318 12.12 24.04 31.01
CA GLU A 318 12.20 23.39 32.33
C GLU A 318 11.48 22.02 32.38
N ALA A 319 10.72 21.67 31.33
CA ALA A 319 10.10 20.34 31.19
C ALA A 319 11.13 19.33 30.63
N VAL A 320 12.21 19.10 31.39
CA VAL A 320 13.47 18.62 30.79
C VAL A 320 13.51 17.13 30.44
N TRP A 321 12.76 16.22 31.09
CA TRP A 321 12.99 14.77 30.90
C TRP A 321 11.77 13.85 30.76
N LYS A 322 10.56 14.27 31.18
CA LYS A 322 9.31 13.58 30.85
C LYS A 322 8.21 14.60 30.63
N LEU A 323 7.48 14.44 29.52
CA LEU A 323 6.18 15.08 29.32
C LEU A 323 5.13 14.29 30.13
N ASP A 324 5.26 14.33 31.45
CA ASP A 324 4.37 13.62 32.39
C ASP A 324 2.96 14.22 32.31
N ALA A 325 2.06 13.57 31.56
CA ALA A 325 0.62 13.78 31.46
C ALA A 325 0.10 15.22 31.15
N GLY A 326 0.98 16.21 31.02
CA GLY A 326 0.64 17.59 30.68
C GLY A 326 0.52 17.83 29.19
N GLU A 327 0.22 19.09 28.85
CA GLU A 327 -0.11 19.52 27.50
C GLU A 327 0.69 20.77 27.15
N VAL A 328 1.24 20.82 25.93
CA VAL A 328 1.84 22.06 25.41
C VAL A 328 0.71 22.93 24.85
N ARG A 329 0.56 24.15 25.38
CA ARG A 329 -0.46 25.12 24.95
C ARG A 329 0.19 26.36 24.34
N ILE A 330 -0.41 26.94 23.30
CA ILE A 330 0.01 28.21 22.68
C ILE A 330 -0.23 29.39 23.64
N THR A 331 0.73 30.31 23.74
CA THR A 331 0.59 31.53 24.55
C THR A 331 -0.17 32.62 23.78
N ALA A 332 -0.56 33.70 24.48
CA ALA A 332 -1.12 34.88 23.80
C ALA A 332 -0.12 35.53 22.82
N ALA A 333 1.19 35.46 23.10
CA ALA A 333 2.23 35.88 22.17
C ALA A 333 2.29 34.95 20.95
N GLY A 334 2.21 33.63 21.18
CA GLY A 334 2.12 32.63 20.12
C GLY A 334 0.93 32.84 19.19
N ARG A 335 -0.27 33.10 19.73
CA ARG A 335 -1.47 33.39 18.90
C ARG A 335 -1.29 34.67 18.06
N ARG A 336 -0.71 35.74 18.62
CA ARG A 336 -0.39 36.96 17.85
C ARG A 336 0.63 36.70 16.75
N ARG A 337 1.69 35.93 17.04
CA ARG A 337 2.70 35.58 16.03
C ARG A 337 2.11 34.68 14.93
N ALA A 338 1.27 33.71 15.29
CA ALA A 338 0.54 32.90 14.30
C ALA A 338 -0.28 33.78 13.34
N ALA A 339 -1.04 34.74 13.87
CA ALA A 339 -1.85 35.65 13.03
C ALA A 339 -1.03 36.54 12.07
N ALA A 340 0.26 36.73 12.32
CA ALA A 340 1.17 37.53 11.48
C ALA A 340 2.00 36.70 10.48
N GLU A 341 2.04 35.37 10.61
CA GLU A 341 2.87 34.47 9.80
C GLU A 341 2.08 33.86 8.63
N GLU A 342 2.69 33.65 7.45
CA GLU A 342 2.01 32.96 6.33
C GLU A 342 1.62 31.53 6.77
N ARG A 343 0.37 31.14 6.49
CA ARG A 343 -0.15 29.78 6.75
C ARG A 343 0.47 28.77 5.76
N GLU A 344 0.79 27.56 6.22
CA GLU A 344 1.23 26.47 5.32
C GLU A 344 0.14 26.19 4.27
N ARG A 345 0.51 26.10 2.99
CA ARG A 345 -0.45 25.82 1.90
C ARG A 345 -0.67 24.31 1.79
N VAL A 346 -1.91 23.87 1.90
CA VAL A 346 -2.27 22.45 1.86
C VAL A 346 -3.36 22.23 0.81
N VAL A 347 -3.05 21.44 -0.22
CA VAL A 347 -4.05 21.04 -1.22
C VAL A 347 -4.60 19.65 -0.88
N ILE A 348 -5.91 19.53 -0.77
CA ILE A 348 -6.59 18.28 -0.44
C ILE A 348 -7.32 17.77 -1.68
N VAL A 349 -6.95 16.58 -2.15
CA VAL A 349 -7.54 15.95 -3.33
C VAL A 349 -8.55 14.89 -2.91
N ALA A 350 -9.78 14.95 -3.42
CA ALA A 350 -10.80 13.94 -3.20
C ALA A 350 -10.38 12.56 -3.72
N CYS A 351 -10.68 11.51 -2.96
CA CYS A 351 -10.31 10.15 -3.36
C CYS A 351 -11.09 9.65 -4.59
N GLY A 352 -10.42 8.86 -5.44
CA GLY A 352 -11.01 8.35 -6.68
C GLY A 352 -11.92 7.13 -6.49
N GLY A 353 -13.03 7.08 -7.23
CA GLY A 353 -13.87 5.88 -7.31
C GLY A 353 -13.10 4.68 -7.90
N ARG A 354 -12.39 4.88 -9.02
CA ARG A 354 -11.55 3.85 -9.65
C ARG A 354 -10.18 3.76 -8.97
N LYS A 355 -9.84 2.56 -8.48
CA LYS A 355 -8.58 2.24 -7.80
C LYS A 355 -7.74 1.25 -8.61
N ALA A 356 -6.40 1.34 -8.51
CA ALA A 356 -5.41 0.61 -9.33
C ALA A 356 -5.69 -0.91 -9.38
N VAL A 357 -5.97 -1.48 -8.22
CA VAL A 357 -6.35 -2.89 -8.00
C VAL A 357 -7.43 -3.41 -8.96
N TYR A 358 -8.36 -2.56 -9.39
CA TYR A 358 -9.46 -2.97 -10.28
C TYR A 358 -9.09 -2.90 -11.78
N ALA A 359 -7.89 -2.46 -12.14
CA ALA A 359 -7.41 -2.39 -13.52
C ALA A 359 -6.73 -3.69 -13.98
N ASP A 360 -5.89 -4.29 -13.14
CA ASP A 360 -4.93 -5.34 -13.55
C ASP A 360 -5.47 -6.77 -13.40
N GLY A 361 -6.77 -6.97 -13.69
CA GLY A 361 -7.40 -8.29 -13.75
C GLY A 361 -7.60 -9.01 -12.41
N VAL A 362 -7.25 -8.39 -11.28
CA VAL A 362 -7.55 -8.94 -9.95
C VAL A 362 -9.07 -8.95 -9.74
N ARG A 363 -9.61 -10.06 -9.22
CA ARG A 363 -11.05 -10.24 -9.10
C ARG A 363 -11.67 -9.22 -8.15
N LYS A 364 -12.82 -8.65 -8.55
CA LYS A 364 -13.61 -7.73 -7.73
C LYS A 364 -14.00 -8.40 -6.40
N GLY A 365 -13.28 -8.08 -5.33
CA GLY A 365 -13.50 -8.61 -3.98
C GLY A 365 -12.26 -9.20 -3.32
N GLU A 366 -11.21 -9.52 -4.07
CA GLU A 366 -9.94 -9.98 -3.49
C GLU A 366 -9.19 -8.79 -2.84
N PRO A 367 -8.77 -8.89 -1.56
CA PRO A 367 -8.03 -7.83 -0.88
C PRO A 367 -6.60 -7.75 -1.46
N VAL A 368 -6.34 -6.74 -2.29
CA VAL A 368 -4.97 -6.44 -2.71
C VAL A 368 -4.29 -5.57 -1.68
N ILE A 369 -3.03 -5.92 -1.48
CA ILE A 369 -2.08 -5.34 -0.53
C ILE A 369 -1.96 -3.86 -0.82
N GLY A 370 -2.09 -3.05 0.24
CA GLY A 370 -2.47 -1.65 0.09
C GLY A 370 -1.46 -0.84 -0.71
N GLU A 371 -1.93 -0.17 -1.76
CA GLU A 371 -1.13 0.77 -2.54
C GLU A 371 -0.89 2.06 -1.77
N ARG A 372 0.20 2.77 -2.10
CA ARG A 372 0.41 4.16 -1.69
C ARG A 372 -0.81 4.99 -2.10
N ALA A 373 -1.32 5.85 -1.22
CA ALA A 373 -2.55 6.60 -1.47
C ALA A 373 -2.50 7.39 -2.80
N GLY A 374 -1.37 7.99 -3.16
CA GLY A 374 -1.17 8.69 -4.44
C GLY A 374 -1.17 7.78 -5.68
N ALA A 375 -0.82 6.51 -5.54
CA ALA A 375 -0.87 5.51 -6.62
C ALA A 375 -2.20 4.74 -6.67
N LEU A 376 -2.89 4.61 -5.52
CA LEU A 376 -4.10 3.82 -5.37
C LEU A 376 -5.23 4.31 -6.30
N TYR A 377 -5.38 5.61 -6.54
CA TYR A 377 -6.52 6.16 -7.27
C TYR A 377 -6.17 6.49 -8.74
N VAL A 378 -6.63 5.65 -9.66
CA VAL A 378 -6.25 5.70 -11.09
C VAL A 378 -7.34 6.28 -12.01
N GLY A 379 -8.45 6.76 -11.45
CA GLY A 379 -9.50 7.42 -12.21
C GLY A 379 -9.02 8.72 -12.87
N SER A 380 -9.48 9.01 -14.09
CA SER A 380 -9.13 10.23 -14.85
C SER A 380 -9.40 11.51 -14.05
N TYR A 381 -10.54 11.58 -13.38
CA TYR A 381 -10.91 12.69 -12.51
C TYR A 381 -9.90 12.92 -11.36
N HIS A 382 -9.48 11.85 -10.68
CA HIS A 382 -8.45 11.94 -9.64
C HIS A 382 -7.09 12.36 -10.22
N ARG A 383 -6.69 11.85 -11.38
CA ARG A 383 -5.46 12.27 -12.07
C ARG A 383 -5.49 13.74 -12.50
N ALA A 384 -6.66 14.30 -12.84
CA ALA A 384 -6.81 15.73 -13.10
C ALA A 384 -6.65 16.56 -11.81
N MET A 385 -7.31 16.17 -10.72
CA MET A 385 -7.16 16.82 -9.41
C MET A 385 -5.73 16.72 -8.87
N ARG A 386 -5.03 15.60 -9.11
CA ARG A 386 -3.60 15.47 -8.78
C ARG A 386 -2.75 16.49 -9.51
N ARG A 387 -2.83 16.56 -10.84
CA ARG A 387 -2.05 17.53 -11.63
C ARG A 387 -2.34 18.98 -11.23
N ALA A 388 -3.60 19.32 -10.94
CA ALA A 388 -3.97 20.63 -10.41
C ALA A 388 -3.36 20.90 -9.03
N ALA A 389 -3.34 19.93 -8.13
CA ALA A 389 -2.70 20.07 -6.82
C ALA A 389 -1.16 20.16 -6.91
N ASP A 390 -0.56 19.41 -7.83
CA ASP A 390 0.88 19.46 -8.10
C ASP A 390 1.25 20.86 -8.65
N ALA A 391 0.49 21.39 -9.61
CA ALA A 391 0.67 22.76 -10.13
C ALA A 391 0.52 23.84 -9.05
N LEU A 392 -0.52 23.73 -8.20
CA LEU A 392 -0.75 24.64 -7.06
C LEU A 392 0.36 24.59 -5.98
N THR A 393 1.24 23.60 -6.02
CA THR A 393 2.34 23.43 -5.05
C THR A 393 3.75 23.55 -5.66
N GLN A 394 3.88 23.65 -6.99
CA GLN A 394 5.18 23.73 -7.68
C GLN A 394 5.87 25.11 -7.65
N GLY A 395 5.16 26.18 -7.28
CA GLY A 395 5.66 27.57 -7.35
C GLY A 395 6.66 27.99 -6.26
N GLY A 396 7.66 27.17 -5.94
CA GLY A 396 8.75 27.49 -5.00
C GLY A 396 8.36 27.61 -3.52
N ARG A 397 7.07 27.55 -3.17
CA ARG A 397 6.58 27.53 -1.79
C ARG A 397 6.39 26.09 -1.32
N SER A 398 6.68 25.83 -0.04
CA SER A 398 6.55 24.50 0.58
C SER A 398 5.07 24.10 0.78
N GLY A 399 4.39 23.73 -0.30
CA GLY A 399 3.03 23.23 -0.27
C GLY A 399 2.96 21.72 -0.02
N ARG A 400 2.00 21.26 0.78
CA ARG A 400 1.71 19.82 0.97
C ARG A 400 0.47 19.43 0.18
N VAL A 401 0.46 18.22 -0.37
CA VAL A 401 -0.74 17.64 -0.99
C VAL A 401 -1.17 16.39 -0.25
N LEU A 402 -2.43 16.35 0.18
CA LEU A 402 -3.07 15.23 0.85
C LEU A 402 -4.21 14.67 0.00
N ILE A 403 -4.72 13.50 0.40
CA ILE A 403 -5.95 12.94 -0.14
C ILE A 403 -7.00 12.90 0.98
N LEU A 404 -8.25 13.28 0.66
CA LEU A 404 -9.40 13.04 1.51
C LEU A 404 -10.09 11.74 1.08
N SER A 405 -9.82 10.67 1.83
CA SER A 405 -10.42 9.35 1.67
C SER A 405 -11.73 9.26 2.43
N ALA A 406 -12.82 8.88 1.74
CA ALA A 406 -14.11 8.66 2.39
C ALA A 406 -14.03 7.65 3.55
N LYS A 407 -13.13 6.66 3.49
CA LYS A 407 -12.98 5.62 4.52
C LYS A 407 -11.91 5.94 5.57
N TYR A 408 -10.80 6.56 5.16
CA TYR A 408 -9.61 6.73 6.02
C TYR A 408 -9.37 8.18 6.47
N GLY A 409 -10.15 9.13 5.96
CA GLY A 409 -9.97 10.55 6.17
C GLY A 409 -8.74 11.12 5.47
N LEU A 410 -8.02 11.98 6.16
CA LEU A 410 -6.84 12.68 5.65
C LEU A 410 -5.64 11.74 5.61
N VAL A 411 -5.10 11.53 4.41
CA VAL A 411 -4.02 10.58 4.16
C VAL A 411 -2.94 11.21 3.28
N GLU A 412 -1.69 11.03 3.71
CA GLU A 412 -0.49 11.38 2.95
C GLU A 412 -0.30 10.42 1.76
N LEU A 413 0.44 10.86 0.74
CA LEU A 413 0.45 10.20 -0.57
C LEU A 413 1.20 8.87 -0.59
N ASP A 414 2.15 8.71 0.33
CA ASP A 414 2.95 7.52 0.56
C ASP A 414 2.31 6.54 1.55
N ARG A 415 1.29 6.99 2.31
CA ARG A 415 0.52 6.13 3.23
C ARG A 415 -0.13 4.99 2.46
N HIS A 416 0.12 3.75 2.88
CA HIS A 416 -0.42 2.57 2.20
C HIS A 416 -1.85 2.29 2.70
N LEU A 417 -2.78 2.09 1.78
CA LEU A 417 -4.22 1.98 2.09
C LEU A 417 -4.79 0.69 1.51
N LEU A 418 -5.47 -0.10 2.34
CA LEU A 418 -6.22 -1.27 1.87
C LEU A 418 -7.35 -0.84 0.94
N ASN A 419 -7.54 -1.57 -0.16
CA ASN A 419 -8.58 -1.29 -1.15
C ASN A 419 -9.99 -1.29 -0.52
N TYR A 420 -10.87 -0.43 -1.03
CA TYR A 420 -12.24 -0.25 -0.54
C TYR A 420 -13.16 0.32 -1.62
N ASP A 421 -14.45 0.01 -1.51
CA ASP A 421 -15.52 0.56 -2.34
C ASP A 421 -16.51 1.26 -1.39
N LEU A 422 -16.32 2.57 -1.24
CA LEU A 422 -17.08 3.48 -0.38
C LEU A 422 -16.93 4.89 -0.99
N LYS A 423 -18.04 5.61 -1.16
CA LYS A 423 -18.07 7.00 -1.60
C LYS A 423 -18.32 7.91 -0.40
N ALA A 424 -17.90 9.17 -0.48
CA ALA A 424 -18.26 10.15 0.54
C ALA A 424 -19.79 10.33 0.56
N GLY A 425 -20.36 10.25 1.76
CA GLY A 425 -21.82 10.25 2.00
C GLY A 425 -22.43 8.86 2.13
N ASP A 426 -21.72 7.78 1.76
CA ASP A 426 -22.18 6.42 2.05
C ASP A 426 -22.00 6.11 3.56
N PRO A 427 -22.85 5.25 4.17
CA PRO A 427 -22.68 4.81 5.55
C PRO A 427 -21.29 4.20 5.82
N GLY A 428 -20.61 4.68 6.87
CA GLY A 428 -19.21 4.35 7.14
C GLY A 428 -18.20 5.32 6.51
N THR A 429 -18.66 6.42 5.90
CA THR A 429 -17.82 7.59 5.65
C THR A 429 -17.29 8.14 6.98
N VAL A 430 -16.04 8.60 6.98
CA VAL A 430 -15.40 9.26 8.12
C VAL A 430 -16.13 10.55 8.52
N ASP A 431 -16.30 10.76 9.83
CA ASP A 431 -16.93 11.96 10.41
C ASP A 431 -15.97 13.16 10.55
N GLY A 432 -16.52 14.37 10.61
CA GLY A 432 -15.76 15.61 10.81
C GLY A 432 -14.97 15.67 12.12
N GLU A 433 -15.38 14.96 13.17
CA GLU A 433 -14.60 14.89 14.41
C GLU A 433 -13.28 14.13 14.20
N THR A 434 -13.34 12.99 13.52
CA THR A 434 -12.16 12.22 13.12
C THR A 434 -11.29 13.01 12.15
N LEU A 435 -11.89 13.75 11.21
CA LEU A 435 -11.14 14.63 10.31
C LEU A 435 -10.48 15.79 11.06
N ARG A 436 -11.13 16.45 12.03
CA ARG A 436 -10.53 17.49 12.90
C ARG A 436 -9.34 16.94 13.68
N ARG A 437 -9.48 15.78 14.31
CA ARG A 437 -8.39 15.10 15.04
C ARG A 437 -7.22 14.75 14.11
N GLN A 438 -7.50 14.26 12.89
CA GLN A 438 -6.47 13.99 11.90
C GLN A 438 -5.79 15.26 11.37
N ALA A 439 -6.54 16.33 11.12
CA ALA A 439 -6.01 17.62 10.70
C ALA A 439 -5.08 18.21 11.77
N HIS A 440 -5.42 18.02 13.05
CA HIS A 440 -4.60 18.42 14.17
C HIS A 440 -3.28 17.62 14.21
N GLU A 441 -3.35 16.29 14.22
CA GLU A 441 -2.15 15.42 14.21
C GLU A 441 -1.26 15.57 12.98
N LEU A 442 -1.82 15.90 11.81
CA LEU A 442 -1.05 16.17 10.59
C LEU A 442 -0.43 17.58 10.55
N GLY A 443 -0.77 18.44 11.51
CA GLY A 443 -0.29 19.82 11.60
C GLY A 443 -0.94 20.77 10.61
N ILE A 444 -2.22 20.57 10.26
CA ILE A 444 -2.91 21.34 9.21
C ILE A 444 -4.25 21.96 9.64
N SER A 445 -4.60 21.95 10.93
CA SER A 445 -5.80 22.63 11.43
C SER A 445 -5.80 24.14 11.12
N GLY A 446 -4.62 24.79 11.14
CA GLY A 446 -4.45 26.21 10.82
C GLY A 446 -3.84 26.48 9.44
N ALA A 447 -3.89 25.52 8.52
CA ALA A 447 -3.33 25.67 7.17
C ALA A 447 -4.21 26.54 6.26
N ALA A 448 -3.61 27.10 5.20
CA ALA A 448 -4.36 27.64 4.07
C ALA A 448 -4.77 26.48 3.14
N VAL A 449 -6.00 26.00 3.31
CA VAL A 449 -6.49 24.78 2.66
C VAL A 449 -7.19 25.06 1.33
N THR A 450 -6.84 24.30 0.30
CA THR A 450 -7.56 24.25 -0.98
C THR A 450 -8.08 22.84 -1.24
N VAL A 451 -9.40 22.68 -1.37
CA VAL A 451 -10.05 21.38 -1.58
C VAL A 451 -10.43 21.20 -3.06
N LEU A 452 -9.80 20.21 -3.70
CA LEU A 452 -10.14 19.75 -5.04
C LEU A 452 -11.01 18.50 -4.91
N GLY A 453 -12.32 18.68 -4.97
CA GLY A 453 -13.29 17.60 -4.81
C GLY A 453 -14.70 17.98 -5.27
N GLY A 454 -15.57 16.97 -5.43
CA GLY A 454 -17.01 17.20 -5.62
C GLY A 454 -17.72 17.55 -4.30
N ARG A 455 -18.99 17.97 -4.39
CA ARG A 455 -19.78 18.56 -3.27
C ARG A 455 -19.62 17.85 -1.93
N ALA A 456 -19.78 16.52 -1.88
CA ALA A 456 -19.66 15.73 -0.63
C ALA A 456 -18.29 15.82 0.06
N TYR A 457 -17.20 16.07 -0.67
CA TYR A 457 -15.87 16.29 -0.08
C TYR A 457 -15.66 17.74 0.37
N VAL A 458 -16.35 18.69 -0.26
CA VAL A 458 -16.39 20.10 0.17
C VAL A 458 -17.21 20.24 1.46
N GLU A 459 -18.35 19.54 1.53
CA GLU A 459 -19.17 19.43 2.76
C GLU A 459 -18.34 18.86 3.92
N LEU A 460 -17.69 17.70 3.74
CA LEU A 460 -16.79 17.11 4.76
C LEU A 460 -15.62 18.01 5.17
N ALA A 461 -15.09 18.84 4.27
CA ALA A 461 -14.04 19.79 4.61
C ALA A 461 -14.56 20.97 5.45
N GLY A 462 -15.79 21.42 5.19
CA GLY A 462 -16.47 22.43 6.01
C GLY A 462 -16.82 21.99 7.43
N GLU A 463 -16.78 20.68 7.73
CA GLU A 463 -16.85 20.19 9.11
C GLU A 463 -15.54 20.35 9.90
N VAL A 464 -14.45 20.81 9.24
CA VAL A 464 -13.08 20.79 9.76
C VAL A 464 -12.40 22.16 9.71
N TRP A 465 -12.59 22.91 8.63
CA TRP A 465 -12.01 24.25 8.43
C TRP A 465 -13.11 25.27 8.17
N ASP A 466 -13.14 26.33 8.98
CA ASP A 466 -14.06 27.46 8.80
C ASP A 466 -13.73 28.25 7.52
N GLU A 467 -12.44 28.33 7.16
CA GLU A 467 -11.91 29.03 5.98
C GLU A 467 -11.15 28.05 5.07
N PHE A 468 -11.64 27.80 3.86
CA PHE A 468 -10.92 27.05 2.83
C PHE A 468 -11.38 27.42 1.40
N ALA A 469 -10.50 27.24 0.42
CA ALA A 469 -10.83 27.43 -0.98
C ALA A 469 -11.39 26.15 -1.62
N ALA A 470 -12.48 26.24 -2.37
CA ALA A 470 -13.07 25.12 -3.10
C ALA A 470 -13.30 25.48 -4.59
N PRO A 471 -12.27 25.47 -5.46
CA PRO A 471 -12.37 25.92 -6.86
C PRO A 471 -13.41 25.18 -7.72
N LEU A 472 -13.80 23.98 -7.29
CA LEU A 472 -14.78 23.12 -7.97
C LEU A 472 -16.20 23.25 -7.38
N ALA A 473 -16.42 24.13 -6.40
CA ALA A 473 -17.74 24.45 -5.91
C ALA A 473 -18.57 25.18 -7.00
N GLY A 474 -19.89 25.00 -6.96
CA GLY A 474 -20.83 25.61 -7.90
C GLY A 474 -20.85 25.05 -9.33
N THR A 475 -19.93 24.15 -9.70
CA THR A 475 -19.92 23.53 -11.04
C THR A 475 -21.18 22.70 -11.30
N ARG A 476 -21.73 22.78 -12.52
CA ARG A 476 -22.93 22.07 -12.97
C ARG A 476 -22.71 20.57 -13.19
N GLY A 477 -21.45 20.12 -13.32
CA GLY A 477 -21.13 18.69 -13.46
C GLY A 477 -19.64 18.39 -13.69
N ILE A 478 -19.32 17.11 -13.88
CA ILE A 478 -17.93 16.62 -13.97
C ILE A 478 -17.15 17.16 -15.17
N GLY A 479 -17.83 17.54 -16.26
CA GLY A 479 -17.18 18.16 -17.43
C GLY A 479 -16.58 19.52 -17.08
N GLU A 480 -17.38 20.40 -16.47
CA GLU A 480 -16.95 21.72 -16.00
C GLU A 480 -15.86 21.60 -14.92
N GLN A 481 -15.96 20.62 -14.02
CA GLN A 481 -14.90 20.34 -13.04
C GLN A 481 -13.58 19.96 -13.72
N LEU A 482 -13.62 19.13 -14.77
CA LEU A 482 -12.42 18.77 -15.54
C LEU A 482 -11.83 19.97 -16.31
N ALA A 483 -12.67 20.87 -16.84
CA ALA A 483 -12.23 22.11 -17.49
C ALA A 483 -11.54 23.06 -16.49
N ARG A 484 -12.18 23.34 -15.34
CA ARG A 484 -11.56 24.14 -14.26
C ARG A 484 -10.24 23.53 -13.75
N LEU A 485 -10.19 22.20 -13.61
CA LEU A 485 -8.95 21.51 -13.25
C LEU A 485 -7.87 21.64 -14.32
N ALA A 486 -8.24 21.63 -15.60
CA ALA A 486 -7.31 21.86 -16.70
C ALA A 486 -6.72 23.28 -16.66
N ALA A 487 -7.56 24.30 -16.47
CA ALA A 487 -7.09 25.68 -16.33
C ALA A 487 -6.11 25.88 -15.15
N ILE A 488 -6.23 25.10 -14.07
CA ILE A 488 -5.31 25.17 -12.92
C ILE A 488 -3.92 24.59 -13.23
N TYR A 489 -3.82 23.46 -13.95
CA TYR A 489 -2.51 22.86 -14.27
C TYR A 489 -1.94 23.26 -15.64
N ASP A 490 -2.73 23.91 -16.49
CA ASP A 490 -2.38 24.35 -17.83
C ASP A 490 -3.01 25.73 -18.12
N PRO A 491 -2.54 26.80 -17.42
CA PRO A 491 -3.10 28.13 -17.58
C PRO A 491 -2.82 28.74 -18.96
N ALA A 492 -1.74 28.31 -19.63
CA ALA A 492 -1.42 28.72 -20.99
C ALA A 492 -2.49 28.23 -21.98
N ARG A 493 -2.93 26.98 -21.84
CA ARG A 493 -4.07 26.46 -22.61
C ARG A 493 -5.36 27.21 -22.31
N ALA A 494 -5.65 27.53 -21.05
CA ALA A 494 -6.85 28.29 -20.69
C ALA A 494 -6.86 29.70 -21.31
N ALA A 495 -5.71 30.36 -21.37
CA ALA A 495 -5.57 31.65 -22.06
C ALA A 495 -5.80 31.53 -23.58
N VAL A 496 -5.36 30.43 -24.21
CA VAL A 496 -5.62 30.16 -25.64
C VAL A 496 -7.08 29.78 -25.90
N GLU A 497 -7.72 29.02 -25.00
CA GLU A 497 -9.14 28.68 -25.11
C GLU A 497 -10.02 29.93 -24.94
N ALA A 498 -9.73 30.81 -23.98
CA ALA A 498 -10.43 32.09 -23.82
C ALA A 498 -10.24 33.02 -25.03
N ALA A 499 -9.00 33.20 -25.51
CA ALA A 499 -8.73 34.00 -26.71
C ALA A 499 -9.34 33.41 -28.01
N ALA A 500 -9.75 32.14 -28.01
CA ALA A 500 -10.47 31.52 -29.11
C ALA A 500 -11.99 31.69 -28.99
N GLU A 501 -12.54 31.84 -27.77
CA GLU A 501 -13.95 32.17 -27.55
C GLU A 501 -14.22 33.64 -27.93
N ASP A 502 -13.35 34.58 -27.53
CA ASP A 502 -13.44 36.00 -27.93
C ASP A 502 -13.53 36.18 -29.47
N VAL A 503 -12.72 35.42 -30.23
CA VAL A 503 -12.69 35.47 -31.71
C VAL A 503 -13.96 34.91 -32.36
N VAL A 504 -14.74 34.09 -31.65
CA VAL A 504 -16.03 33.59 -32.16
C VAL A 504 -17.15 34.59 -31.84
N GLU A 505 -17.15 35.22 -30.67
CA GLU A 505 -18.13 36.26 -30.32
C GLU A 505 -17.97 37.53 -31.18
N ASP A 506 -16.74 37.87 -31.62
CA ASP A 506 -16.51 38.92 -32.61
C ASP A 506 -17.07 38.53 -34.01
N GLN A 507 -16.96 37.27 -34.43
CA GLN A 507 -17.52 36.82 -35.72
C GLN A 507 -19.04 36.81 -35.74
N ASP A 508 -19.70 36.37 -34.66
CA ASP A 508 -21.17 36.43 -34.56
C ASP A 508 -21.67 37.89 -34.54
N GLN A 509 -20.89 38.84 -34.00
CA GLN A 509 -21.22 40.28 -34.07
C GLN A 509 -20.98 40.89 -35.46
N GLU A 510 -19.91 40.52 -36.17
CA GLU A 510 -19.70 40.93 -37.56
C GLU A 510 -20.80 40.39 -38.49
N ASP A 511 -21.26 39.15 -38.30
CA ASP A 511 -22.33 38.54 -39.07
C ASP A 511 -23.72 39.15 -38.76
N GLU A 512 -24.06 39.49 -37.51
CA GLU A 512 -25.28 40.26 -37.21
C GLU A 512 -25.22 41.70 -37.77
N ALA A 513 -24.06 42.37 -37.69
CA ALA A 513 -23.88 43.70 -38.28
C ALA A 513 -24.00 43.69 -39.82
N LEU A 514 -23.66 42.57 -40.48
CA LEU A 514 -23.86 42.40 -41.92
C LEU A 514 -25.34 42.24 -42.31
N LEU A 515 -26.19 41.77 -41.40
CA LEU A 515 -27.61 41.50 -41.64
C LEU A 515 -28.52 42.72 -41.48
N ASP A 516 -28.08 43.78 -40.77
CA ASP A 516 -28.86 45.01 -40.56
C ASP A 516 -28.59 46.11 -41.63
N SER A 517 -27.89 45.76 -42.71
CA SER A 517 -27.71 46.64 -43.87
C SER A 517 -28.99 46.75 -44.71
N PRO A 518 -29.53 47.95 -44.98
CA PRO A 518 -30.79 48.11 -45.69
C PRO A 518 -30.70 47.63 -47.14
N ALA A 519 -31.56 46.68 -47.50
CA ALA A 519 -31.54 45.99 -48.79
C ALA A 519 -31.65 46.94 -50.00
N ALA A 520 -30.60 46.99 -50.82
CA ALA A 520 -30.64 47.64 -52.13
C ALA A 520 -31.58 46.89 -53.11
N PRO A 521 -32.30 47.60 -54.00
CA PRO A 521 -33.40 47.00 -54.77
C PRO A 521 -32.92 45.97 -55.79
N ALA A 522 -33.64 44.84 -55.84
CA ALA A 522 -33.36 43.71 -56.71
C ALA A 522 -33.44 44.08 -58.21
N ARG A 523 -32.47 43.59 -58.99
CA ARG A 523 -32.59 43.53 -60.46
C ARG A 523 -33.30 42.23 -60.87
N PRO A 524 -34.26 42.27 -61.82
CA PRO A 524 -34.90 41.07 -62.31
C PRO A 524 -33.95 40.28 -63.22
N VAL A 525 -33.91 38.95 -63.06
CA VAL A 525 -33.32 38.02 -64.03
C VAL A 525 -34.37 36.94 -64.33
N GLU A 526 -34.45 36.60 -65.61
CA GLU A 526 -35.60 35.99 -66.28
C GLU A 526 -35.64 34.45 -66.18
N LEU A 527 -36.83 33.86 -66.28
CA LEU A 527 -37.07 32.42 -66.43
C LEU A 527 -37.30 32.09 -67.92
N ALA A 528 -37.16 30.87 -68.47
CA ALA A 528 -37.13 29.51 -67.94
C ALA A 528 -36.32 28.60 -68.95
N PRO A 529 -36.54 27.27 -69.15
CA PRO A 529 -37.21 26.25 -68.33
C PRO A 529 -36.48 24.88 -68.18
N ALA A 530 -36.74 24.23 -67.04
CA ALA A 530 -37.01 22.80 -66.79
C ALA A 530 -36.38 21.65 -67.64
N ALA A 531 -35.63 20.77 -66.95
CA ALA A 531 -35.89 19.31 -66.89
C ALA A 531 -35.16 18.67 -65.68
N GLY A 532 -35.78 17.69 -64.99
CA GLY A 532 -35.15 16.91 -63.90
C GLY A 532 -34.98 15.42 -64.26
N PRO A 533 -34.72 14.48 -63.32
CA PRO A 533 -34.55 14.67 -61.87
C PRO A 533 -33.33 13.94 -61.21
N ARG A 534 -32.91 14.49 -60.06
CA ARG A 534 -32.28 13.84 -58.88
C ARG A 534 -31.61 12.45 -59.01
N ARG A 535 -30.30 12.41 -58.73
CA ARG A 535 -29.71 11.44 -57.77
C ARG A 535 -28.57 12.11 -56.97
N ARG A 536 -28.53 11.86 -55.65
CA ARG A 536 -27.52 12.42 -54.74
C ARG A 536 -26.22 11.62 -54.83
N SER A 537 -25.10 12.28 -55.07
CA SER A 537 -23.75 11.74 -54.95
C SER A 537 -22.95 12.56 -53.93
N HIS A 538 -22.41 11.90 -52.91
CA HIS A 538 -21.43 12.49 -52.00
C HIS A 538 -20.06 12.57 -52.68
N PRO A 539 -19.33 13.70 -52.59
CA PRO A 539 -17.88 13.71 -52.73
C PRO A 539 -17.19 13.58 -51.35
N LEU A 540 -16.05 12.90 -51.37
CA LEU A 540 -15.21 12.62 -50.20
C LEU A 540 -14.24 13.79 -49.94
N SER A 541 -14.17 14.28 -48.71
CA SER A 541 -13.08 15.17 -48.27
C SER A 541 -11.98 14.36 -47.58
N ARG A 542 -10.75 14.51 -48.06
CA ARG A 542 -9.54 13.87 -47.53
C ARG A 542 -9.11 14.49 -46.18
N PRO A 543 -8.45 13.73 -45.29
CA PRO A 543 -7.78 14.29 -44.13
C PRO A 543 -6.48 15.01 -44.53
N LEU A 544 -6.22 16.18 -43.95
CA LEU A 544 -4.92 16.85 -44.05
C LEU A 544 -3.93 16.26 -43.04
N SER A 545 -2.70 16.05 -43.49
CA SER A 545 -1.60 15.50 -42.70
C SER A 545 -1.00 16.58 -41.80
N SER A 546 -0.75 16.26 -40.52
CA SER A 546 -0.04 17.16 -39.62
C SER A 546 1.45 17.25 -40.00
N ALA A 547 1.96 18.48 -40.10
CA ALA A 547 3.37 18.74 -40.30
C ALA A 547 4.15 18.49 -39.00
N ARG A 548 5.24 17.71 -39.07
CA ARG A 548 6.23 17.63 -38.00
C ARG A 548 7.29 18.70 -38.24
N LEU A 549 7.46 19.61 -37.29
CA LEU A 549 8.62 20.50 -37.25
C LEU A 549 9.83 19.70 -36.77
N SER A 550 10.89 19.67 -37.59
CA SER A 550 12.19 19.10 -37.25
C SER A 550 13.18 20.24 -36.96
N SER A 551 13.55 20.43 -35.69
CA SER A 551 14.67 21.27 -35.30
C SER A 551 15.98 20.49 -35.45
N GLY A 552 16.74 20.80 -36.50
CA GLY A 552 18.10 20.30 -36.67
C GLY A 552 19.09 21.23 -35.97
N VAL A 553 19.73 20.75 -34.90
CA VAL A 553 20.92 21.40 -34.31
C VAL A 553 22.16 20.67 -34.84
N THR A 554 23.07 21.42 -35.45
CA THR A 554 24.35 20.91 -35.97
C THR A 554 25.45 21.03 -34.92
N CYS A 555 26.13 19.93 -34.62
CA CYS A 555 27.51 19.93 -34.13
C CYS A 555 28.25 18.75 -34.79
N ALA A 556 29.54 18.94 -35.06
CA ALA A 556 30.36 18.05 -35.89
C ALA A 556 31.46 17.32 -35.10
N ASP A 557 32.04 16.32 -35.76
CA ASP A 557 33.40 15.78 -35.61
C ASP A 557 33.89 15.18 -34.27
N ALA A 558 33.87 13.84 -34.19
CA ALA A 558 35.00 13.02 -33.69
C ALA A 558 34.83 11.53 -34.16
N PRO A 559 35.92 10.73 -34.32
CA PRO A 559 35.90 9.55 -35.20
C PRO A 559 35.69 8.18 -34.51
N VAL A 560 35.27 7.19 -35.31
CA VAL A 560 35.16 5.75 -34.93
C VAL A 560 36.03 4.90 -35.89
N PRO A 561 36.85 3.95 -35.39
CA PRO A 561 37.78 3.17 -36.22
C PRO A 561 37.16 1.91 -36.88
N PRO A 562 37.81 1.30 -37.91
CA PRO A 562 37.18 0.28 -38.76
C PRO A 562 37.74 -1.15 -38.61
N ALA A 563 36.86 -2.15 -38.48
CA ALA A 563 37.03 -3.59 -38.75
C ALA A 563 35.64 -4.26 -38.61
N LEU A 564 35.17 -5.25 -39.40
CA LEU A 564 35.78 -6.16 -40.39
C LEU A 564 34.80 -6.42 -41.56
N ARG A 565 35.33 -6.78 -42.74
CA ARG A 565 34.56 -7.22 -43.93
C ARG A 565 34.80 -8.70 -44.25
N ALA A 566 33.94 -9.25 -45.10
CA ALA A 566 33.92 -10.59 -45.73
C ALA A 566 33.29 -11.73 -44.88
N ALA A 567 32.55 -12.69 -45.45
CA ALA A 567 32.26 -13.02 -46.86
C ALA A 567 30.72 -12.96 -47.15
N ARG A 568 30.20 -12.60 -48.34
CA ARG A 568 30.21 -13.33 -49.64
C ARG A 568 29.81 -14.82 -49.52
N GLN A 569 28.96 -15.42 -50.36
CA GLN A 569 27.97 -14.95 -51.36
C GLN A 569 27.24 -16.20 -51.89
N GLY A 570 25.92 -16.19 -52.14
CA GLY A 570 25.33 -17.26 -52.97
C GLY A 570 23.83 -17.55 -52.88
N ARG A 571 23.06 -17.01 -53.85
CA ARG A 571 21.86 -17.59 -54.52
C ARG A 571 20.66 -18.08 -53.65
N ARG A 572 19.40 -17.99 -54.08
CA ARG A 572 18.74 -17.48 -55.31
C ARG A 572 17.27 -17.13 -54.97
N HIS A 573 16.58 -16.50 -55.92
CA HIS A 573 15.17 -16.07 -55.85
C HIS A 573 14.19 -17.06 -55.21
N GLY A 574 13.28 -16.50 -54.39
CA GLY A 574 12.01 -17.09 -54.00
C GLY A 574 11.08 -15.97 -53.52
N GLY A 575 10.18 -15.49 -54.39
CA GLY A 575 9.23 -14.45 -54.03
C GLY A 575 8.13 -15.01 -53.13
N GLY A 576 7.96 -14.43 -51.94
CA GLY A 576 6.86 -14.74 -51.02
C GLY A 576 6.28 -13.42 -50.49
N GLY A 577 4.98 -13.23 -50.64
CA GLY A 577 4.30 -11.98 -50.28
C GLY A 577 4.29 -11.70 -48.78
N ALA A 578 4.13 -10.43 -48.41
CA ALA A 578 4.06 -10.01 -47.02
C ALA A 578 2.83 -10.62 -46.30
N CYS A 579 3.06 -11.37 -45.22
CA CYS A 579 2.01 -11.75 -44.30
C CYS A 579 1.57 -10.53 -43.46
N PRO A 580 0.26 -10.24 -43.35
CA PRO A 580 -0.23 -9.22 -42.44
C PRO A 580 -0.17 -9.69 -40.97
N SER A 581 -0.08 -8.73 -40.06
CA SER A 581 -0.07 -8.98 -38.62
C SER A 581 -1.41 -9.51 -38.11
N ASN A 582 -1.40 -10.70 -37.49
CA ASN A 582 -2.60 -11.31 -36.92
C ASN A 582 -3.05 -10.59 -35.64
N ARG A 583 -4.05 -9.72 -35.80
CA ARG A 583 -4.78 -9.03 -34.74
C ARG A 583 -5.75 -9.99 -34.06
N TRP A 584 -5.39 -10.50 -32.88
CA TRP A 584 -6.25 -11.39 -32.09
C TRP A 584 -7.52 -10.66 -31.60
N THR A 585 -8.67 -11.00 -32.18
CA THR A 585 -9.98 -10.60 -31.67
C THR A 585 -10.55 -11.69 -30.74
N ALA A 586 -10.85 -11.32 -29.50
CA ALA A 586 -11.45 -12.24 -28.53
C ALA A 586 -12.91 -12.58 -28.92
N ALA A 587 -13.15 -13.83 -29.30
CA ALA A 587 -14.50 -14.33 -29.55
C ALA A 587 -15.31 -14.36 -28.24
N ARG A 588 -16.43 -13.62 -28.21
CA ARG A 588 -17.42 -13.74 -27.13
C ARG A 588 -18.13 -15.09 -27.25
N ARG A 589 -18.19 -15.86 -26.15
CA ARG A 589 -19.13 -16.98 -26.04
C ARG A 589 -20.49 -16.45 -25.62
N ASP A 590 -21.49 -16.64 -26.48
CA ASP A 590 -22.89 -16.50 -26.10
C ASP A 590 -23.27 -17.60 -25.11
N VAL A 591 -23.89 -17.22 -23.99
CA VAL A 591 -24.64 -18.12 -23.12
C VAL A 591 -26.07 -17.60 -23.06
N ARG A 592 -26.96 -18.20 -23.87
CA ARG A 592 -28.40 -17.96 -23.80
C ARG A 592 -28.98 -18.67 -22.57
N GLY A 593 -29.46 -17.91 -21.60
CA GLY A 593 -30.43 -18.37 -20.60
C GLY A 593 -31.85 -17.95 -20.99
N PRO A 594 -32.90 -18.72 -20.66
CA PRO A 594 -34.27 -18.44 -21.11
C PRO A 594 -34.88 -17.24 -20.37
N GLY A 595 -35.61 -16.41 -21.10
CA GLY A 595 -36.36 -15.28 -20.53
C GLY A 595 -37.68 -15.72 -19.89
N ILE A 596 -38.16 -14.92 -18.94
CA ILE A 596 -39.52 -15.01 -18.37
C ILE A 596 -40.16 -13.62 -18.43
N GLY A 597 -41.34 -13.57 -19.08
CA GLY A 597 -42.48 -12.68 -18.79
C GLY A 597 -42.24 -11.18 -18.57
N HIS A 598 -42.65 -10.37 -19.54
CA HIS A 598 -43.02 -8.98 -19.25
C HIS A 598 -44.34 -8.91 -18.47
N GLY A 599 -44.40 -7.95 -17.53
CA GLY A 599 -45.55 -7.07 -17.38
C GLY A 599 -46.52 -7.37 -16.24
N GLU A 600 -46.51 -6.50 -15.24
CA GLU A 600 -47.69 -5.64 -15.01
C GLU A 600 -47.28 -4.34 -14.28
N ARG A 601 -47.99 -3.25 -14.58
CA ARG A 601 -47.82 -1.95 -13.92
C ARG A 601 -48.96 -1.79 -12.91
N VAL A 602 -48.66 -1.50 -11.65
CA VAL A 602 -49.66 -1.00 -10.70
C VAL A 602 -49.12 0.24 -9.99
N HIS A 603 -50.00 1.23 -9.82
CA HIS A 603 -49.67 2.57 -9.34
C HIS A 603 -49.38 2.62 -7.83
N ARG A 604 -48.53 3.58 -7.42
CA ARG A 604 -48.55 4.14 -6.05
C ARG A 604 -49.86 4.92 -5.86
N PRO A 605 -50.44 4.93 -4.64
CA PRO A 605 -50.10 6.00 -3.71
C PRO A 605 -50.03 5.57 -2.22
N VAL A 606 -49.97 6.56 -1.33
CA VAL A 606 -50.08 6.49 0.15
C VAL A 606 -48.80 6.10 0.89
N ILE A 607 -47.94 7.11 1.11
CA ILE A 607 -47.13 7.21 2.33
C ILE A 607 -47.77 8.30 3.19
N ALA A 608 -48.55 7.88 4.19
CA ALA A 608 -49.03 8.68 5.31
C ALA A 608 -49.34 7.72 6.46
N LEU A 609 -49.22 8.17 7.72
CA LEU A 609 -49.49 7.41 8.96
C LEU A 609 -48.52 6.24 9.29
N ALA A 610 -47.27 6.57 9.68
CA ALA A 610 -46.45 5.69 10.55
C ALA A 610 -45.34 6.42 11.35
N VAL A 611 -45.45 7.73 11.61
CA VAL A 611 -44.44 8.51 12.38
C VAL A 611 -45.00 9.02 13.74
N ALA A 612 -46.28 8.80 14.01
CA ALA A 612 -47.00 9.38 15.16
C ALA A 612 -46.96 8.55 16.45
N ALA A 613 -45.90 7.75 16.70
CA ALA A 613 -45.87 6.78 17.81
C ALA A 613 -44.57 6.78 18.66
N LEU A 614 -43.65 7.73 18.44
CA LEU A 614 -42.36 7.78 19.17
C LEU A 614 -41.95 9.22 19.56
N ALA A 615 -42.94 10.05 19.91
CA ALA A 615 -42.75 11.45 20.30
C ALA A 615 -43.63 11.87 21.50
N VAL A 616 -43.72 11.02 22.54
CA VAL A 616 -44.19 11.43 23.87
C VAL A 616 -43.37 10.70 24.94
N LEU A 617 -42.44 11.42 25.58
CA LEU A 617 -42.07 11.37 27.00
C LEU A 617 -40.86 12.29 27.25
N ALA A 618 -40.98 13.25 28.20
CA ALA A 618 -39.97 14.25 28.60
C ALA A 618 -39.48 15.17 27.45
N THR A 619 -39.97 16.40 27.21
CA THR A 619 -40.41 17.50 28.09
C THR A 619 -39.44 17.83 29.23
N GLY A 620 -38.59 18.82 29.00
CA GLY A 620 -37.70 19.46 29.98
C GLY A 620 -37.16 20.78 29.40
N CYS A 621 -37.88 21.87 29.61
CA CYS A 621 -37.66 23.14 28.91
C CYS A 621 -36.49 23.96 29.49
N VAL A 622 -35.72 24.62 28.62
CA VAL A 622 -35.31 26.02 28.82
C VAL A 622 -35.42 26.74 27.48
N SER A 623 -36.03 27.92 27.49
CA SER A 623 -36.21 28.79 26.32
C SER A 623 -35.49 30.12 26.57
N VAL A 624 -34.69 30.59 25.61
CA VAL A 624 -34.33 32.01 25.47
C VAL A 624 -34.25 32.34 23.98
N SER A 625 -34.98 33.38 23.57
CA SER A 625 -34.98 33.90 22.20
C SER A 625 -33.87 34.91 21.95
N SER A 626 -33.54 35.11 20.67
CA SER A 626 -32.64 36.14 20.14
C SER A 626 -33.18 37.57 20.26
N THR A 627 -32.30 38.54 20.54
CA THR A 627 -32.35 39.92 19.98
C THR A 627 -30.99 40.63 20.11
N ASP A 628 -30.48 41.09 18.97
CA ASP A 628 -29.75 42.34 18.63
C ASP A 628 -28.92 43.17 19.63
N ASP A 629 -27.77 43.61 19.10
CA ASP A 629 -27.11 44.92 19.23
C ASP A 629 -27.22 45.74 20.54
N LYS A 630 -26.10 45.85 21.26
CA LYS A 630 -25.26 47.09 21.34
C LYS A 630 -24.08 46.95 22.31
N ALA A 631 -22.93 47.49 21.92
CA ALA A 631 -21.93 47.96 22.89
C ALA A 631 -22.46 49.26 23.56
N PRO A 632 -22.21 49.49 24.86
CA PRO A 632 -20.95 50.16 25.23
C PRO A 632 -20.38 49.88 26.63
N GLY A 633 -19.11 50.25 26.82
CA GLY A 633 -18.67 50.94 28.05
C GLY A 633 -18.22 50.09 29.26
N PRO A 634 -17.05 50.36 29.87
CA PRO A 634 -16.58 49.66 31.07
C PRO A 634 -16.98 50.38 32.37
N ARG A 635 -17.18 49.64 33.48
CA ARG A 635 -16.74 50.03 34.86
C ARG A 635 -17.08 49.01 35.97
N ALA A 636 -16.26 49.12 37.03
CA ALA A 636 -16.50 48.83 38.45
C ALA A 636 -16.53 47.37 38.99
N ARG A 637 -15.70 47.16 40.04
CA ARG A 637 -15.78 46.08 41.05
C ARG A 637 -16.92 46.41 42.05
N PRO A 638 -17.49 45.40 42.75
CA PRO A 638 -17.08 45.05 44.13
C PRO A 638 -16.74 43.53 44.26
N VAL A 639 -15.86 43.01 45.14
CA VAL A 639 -15.68 43.10 46.62
C VAL A 639 -16.65 42.21 47.43
N LEU A 640 -16.07 41.18 48.08
CA LEU A 640 -16.62 40.24 49.09
C LEU A 640 -17.74 39.27 48.60
N SER A 641 -17.78 37.98 48.95
CA SER A 641 -17.65 37.43 50.32
C SER A 641 -17.35 35.90 50.38
N SER A 642 -16.76 35.48 51.51
CA SER A 642 -16.87 34.18 52.24
C SER A 642 -16.97 32.81 51.52
N ALA A 643 -16.12 31.88 51.97
CA ALA A 643 -16.19 30.42 51.74
C ALA A 643 -17.39 29.73 52.47
N PRO A 644 -17.58 28.40 52.28
CA PRO A 644 -16.97 27.49 53.26
C PRO A 644 -16.31 26.23 52.68
N SER A 645 -15.49 25.59 53.52
CA SER A 645 -14.78 24.32 53.28
C SER A 645 -15.66 23.10 53.58
N PRO A 646 -15.36 21.91 53.03
CA PRO A 646 -15.75 20.66 53.67
C PRO A 646 -14.56 19.73 54.01
N ALA A 647 -14.44 19.48 55.32
CA ALA A 647 -14.20 18.19 55.97
C ALA A 647 -13.05 17.27 55.51
N SER A 648 -12.02 17.21 56.35
CA SER A 648 -11.10 16.08 56.48
C SER A 648 -11.83 14.78 56.88
N VAL A 649 -11.38 13.62 56.37
CA VAL A 649 -11.73 12.31 56.93
C VAL A 649 -10.48 11.60 57.43
N THR A 650 -10.60 11.08 58.66
CA THR A 650 -9.55 10.53 59.52
C THR A 650 -8.99 9.19 59.03
N GLN A 651 -7.67 8.99 59.16
CA GLN A 651 -7.01 7.68 59.11
C GLN A 651 -6.21 7.41 60.40
N ALA A 652 -6.44 6.26 61.02
CA ALA A 652 -5.66 5.69 62.14
C ALA A 652 -6.08 4.23 62.37
N PRO A 653 -5.31 3.39 63.11
CA PRO A 653 -3.88 3.17 62.99
C PRO A 653 -3.52 1.65 62.97
N ALA A 654 -2.22 1.32 63.05
CA ALA A 654 -1.67 -0.04 62.91
C ALA A 654 -1.55 -0.85 64.23
N ARG A 655 -1.30 -2.18 64.08
CA ARG A 655 -0.60 -3.12 65.01
C ARG A 655 -0.35 -4.45 64.23
N GLU A 656 0.87 -4.93 64.01
CA GLU A 656 1.90 -5.54 64.91
C GLU A 656 1.70 -7.03 65.25
N ALA A 657 2.74 -7.84 64.94
CA ALA A 657 3.24 -9.08 65.58
C ALA A 657 3.76 -10.07 64.50
N LEU A 658 5.06 -10.12 64.18
CA LEU A 658 6.16 -10.84 64.87
C LEU A 658 6.12 -12.38 64.78
N THR A 659 7.11 -12.94 64.07
CA THR A 659 7.97 -14.03 64.60
C THR A 659 9.30 -14.08 63.85
N ARG A 660 10.39 -14.39 64.57
CA ARG A 660 11.79 -14.44 64.09
C ARG A 660 12.31 -15.88 64.03
N THR A 661 13.22 -16.13 63.09
CA THR A 661 14.50 -16.89 63.19
C THR A 661 15.24 -16.60 61.86
N GLY A 662 16.48 -16.11 61.75
CA GLY A 662 17.71 -16.50 62.45
C GLY A 662 18.35 -17.70 61.70
N SER A 663 19.56 -17.67 61.12
CA SER A 663 20.64 -16.66 61.11
C SER A 663 21.60 -16.83 59.90
N ASP A 664 22.42 -15.81 59.62
CA ASP A 664 23.64 -15.78 58.78
C ASP A 664 24.78 -16.70 59.31
N PRO A 665 25.98 -16.85 58.66
CA PRO A 665 26.54 -16.12 57.49
C PRO A 665 27.24 -16.95 56.38
N SER A 666 27.65 -16.23 55.33
CA SER A 666 28.70 -16.57 54.34
C SER A 666 30.08 -16.88 54.99
N PRO A 667 31.04 -17.59 54.32
CA PRO A 667 31.94 -16.88 53.37
C PRO A 667 32.58 -17.68 52.20
N SER A 668 32.76 -16.93 51.09
CA SER A 668 33.96 -16.88 50.22
C SER A 668 34.41 -18.10 49.34
N PRO A 669 35.13 -17.85 48.22
CA PRO A 669 35.38 -18.84 47.17
C PRO A 669 36.79 -19.45 47.20
N SER A 670 36.96 -20.66 46.65
CA SER A 670 38.28 -21.12 46.17
C SER A 670 38.20 -22.20 45.08
N SER A 671 39.01 -21.97 44.05
CA SER A 671 39.71 -22.88 43.13
C SER A 671 39.44 -24.40 43.20
N ALA A 672 39.06 -24.99 42.06
CA ALA A 672 39.48 -26.34 41.69
C ALA A 672 39.59 -26.51 40.16
N VAL A 673 40.69 -27.10 39.70
CA VAL A 673 41.03 -27.37 38.28
C VAL A 673 40.56 -28.77 37.89
N PRO A 674 40.22 -29.02 36.61
CA PRO A 674 40.90 -30.13 35.93
C PRO A 674 41.30 -29.82 34.48
N ARG A 675 42.60 -29.90 34.19
CA ARG A 675 43.11 -30.35 32.87
C ARG A 675 43.05 -31.89 32.84
N PRO A 676 42.99 -32.51 31.65
CA PRO A 676 44.21 -33.21 31.24
C PRO A 676 44.54 -33.19 29.73
N ARG A 677 45.86 -33.22 29.48
CA ARG A 677 46.56 -33.86 28.35
C ARG A 677 46.31 -33.36 26.92
N SER A 678 47.18 -32.43 26.51
CA SER A 678 47.74 -32.41 25.16
C SER A 678 48.84 -33.45 24.98
N THR A 679 48.96 -34.02 23.78
CA THR A 679 50.15 -34.72 23.26
C THR A 679 50.52 -34.13 21.90
N PRO A 680 51.82 -34.11 21.52
CA PRO A 680 52.29 -33.26 20.42
C PRO A 680 52.12 -33.92 19.04
N SER A 681 51.67 -33.13 18.06
CA SER A 681 51.77 -33.51 16.65
C SER A 681 53.16 -33.18 16.12
N VAL A 682 53.79 -34.16 15.48
CA VAL A 682 55.17 -34.13 15.00
C VAL A 682 55.33 -33.18 13.80
N ALA A 683 56.43 -32.43 13.80
CA ALA A 683 56.82 -31.57 12.67
C ALA A 683 57.02 -32.38 11.39
N ARG A 684 56.53 -31.88 10.24
CA ARG A 684 56.79 -32.47 8.93
C ARG A 684 57.44 -31.45 7.99
N ALA A 685 58.66 -31.77 7.60
CA ALA A 685 59.52 -31.02 6.68
C ALA A 685 58.88 -30.86 5.28
N PRO A 686 59.30 -29.85 4.49
CA PRO A 686 58.70 -29.57 3.19
C PRO A 686 59.04 -30.68 2.18
N ARG A 687 58.12 -30.94 1.24
CA ARG A 687 58.40 -31.77 0.07
C ARG A 687 58.05 -31.06 -1.23
N SER A 688 59.08 -30.99 -2.06
CA SER A 688 59.13 -30.41 -3.40
C SER A 688 58.34 -31.19 -4.45
N ALA A 689 58.34 -30.60 -5.65
CA ALA A 689 58.23 -31.25 -6.95
C ALA A 689 56.84 -31.74 -7.39
N VAL A 690 56.26 -30.94 -8.29
CA VAL A 690 55.23 -31.31 -9.26
C VAL A 690 55.72 -32.45 -10.17
N PRO A 691 54.90 -33.49 -10.42
CA PRO A 691 54.97 -34.30 -11.63
C PRO A 691 53.81 -33.99 -12.58
N ALA A 692 54.08 -34.08 -13.89
CA ALA A 692 53.13 -33.81 -14.96
C ALA A 692 51.97 -34.84 -15.02
N PRO A 693 50.79 -34.49 -15.58
CA PRO A 693 49.66 -35.41 -15.67
C PRO A 693 49.89 -36.53 -16.68
N ALA A 694 49.97 -37.78 -16.19
CA ALA A 694 49.95 -38.98 -17.01
C ALA A 694 48.56 -39.23 -17.64
N GLY A 695 48.54 -39.95 -18.76
CA GLY A 695 47.38 -40.03 -19.66
C GLY A 695 46.13 -40.72 -19.10
N ARG A 696 44.97 -40.36 -19.67
CA ARG A 696 43.68 -41.04 -19.46
C ARG A 696 43.73 -42.49 -19.98
N PRO A 697 43.39 -43.51 -19.18
CA PRO A 697 43.07 -44.83 -19.72
C PRO A 697 41.71 -44.80 -20.44
N ALA A 698 41.58 -45.59 -21.50
CA ALA A 698 40.37 -45.67 -22.31
C ALA A 698 39.22 -46.36 -21.56
N LEU A 699 37.99 -45.87 -21.76
CA LEU A 699 36.77 -46.52 -21.29
C LEU A 699 36.50 -47.80 -22.10
N PRO A 700 36.12 -48.93 -21.47
CA PRO A 700 35.70 -50.12 -22.19
C PRO A 700 34.34 -49.90 -22.88
N PRO A 701 34.09 -50.57 -24.03
CA PRO A 701 32.84 -50.40 -24.78
C PRO A 701 31.63 -50.90 -23.98
N GLN A 702 30.57 -50.10 -23.93
CA GLN A 702 29.33 -50.47 -23.26
C GLN A 702 28.58 -51.54 -24.06
N GLY A 703 28.50 -52.75 -23.52
CA GLY A 703 27.72 -53.83 -24.11
C GLY A 703 26.22 -53.49 -24.16
N HIS A 704 25.57 -53.79 -25.29
CA HIS A 704 24.14 -53.58 -25.49
C HIS A 704 23.30 -54.34 -24.45
N ARG A 705 22.65 -53.61 -23.54
CA ARG A 705 21.62 -54.20 -22.67
C ARG A 705 20.37 -54.52 -23.48
N VAL A 706 20.11 -55.81 -23.66
CA VAL A 706 18.86 -56.32 -24.24
C VAL A 706 17.67 -55.84 -23.40
N ARG A 707 16.69 -55.24 -24.08
CA ARG A 707 15.48 -54.68 -23.46
C ARG A 707 14.54 -55.85 -23.11
N PRO A 708 14.07 -56.00 -21.85
CA PRO A 708 13.11 -57.05 -21.51
C PRO A 708 11.77 -56.80 -22.25
N PRO A 709 11.06 -57.87 -22.67
CA PRO A 709 9.82 -57.73 -23.43
C PRO A 709 8.71 -57.11 -22.58
N ALA A 710 7.85 -56.32 -23.23
CA ALA A 710 6.73 -55.65 -22.57
C ALA A 710 5.67 -56.66 -22.07
N PRO A 711 5.06 -56.43 -20.89
CA PRO A 711 3.99 -57.31 -20.39
C PRO A 711 2.75 -57.27 -21.31
N PRO A 712 2.03 -58.39 -21.45
CA PRO A 712 0.90 -58.49 -22.38
C PRO A 712 -0.24 -57.53 -22.00
N ARG A 713 -0.78 -56.83 -23.01
CA ARG A 713 -1.90 -55.91 -22.84
C ARG A 713 -3.14 -56.66 -22.36
N ARG A 714 -3.65 -56.29 -21.18
CA ARG A 714 -4.88 -56.84 -20.60
C ARG A 714 -6.07 -56.49 -21.50
N ALA A 715 -6.73 -57.50 -22.05
CA ALA A 715 -7.88 -57.30 -22.94
C ALA A 715 -9.02 -56.58 -22.22
N VAL A 716 -9.48 -55.47 -22.81
CA VAL A 716 -10.64 -54.72 -22.31
C VAL A 716 -11.91 -55.48 -22.70
N ARG A 717 -12.68 -55.96 -21.71
CA ARG A 717 -14.01 -56.53 -21.94
C ARG A 717 -14.93 -55.47 -22.56
N PRO A 718 -15.70 -55.78 -23.61
CA PRO A 718 -16.72 -54.86 -24.11
C PRO A 718 -17.84 -54.68 -23.06
N PRO A 719 -18.47 -53.50 -22.99
CA PRO A 719 -19.53 -53.23 -22.01
C PRO A 719 -20.79 -54.04 -22.30
N SER A 720 -21.23 -54.84 -21.33
CA SER A 720 -22.47 -55.62 -21.41
C SER A 720 -23.71 -54.73 -21.35
N SER A 721 -24.62 -54.96 -22.30
CA SER A 721 -26.07 -54.69 -22.30
C SER A 721 -26.68 -53.85 -21.15
N ARG A 722 -27.34 -52.74 -21.54
CA ARG A 722 -28.25 -51.96 -20.71
C ARG A 722 -29.29 -52.84 -19.96
N PRO A 723 -29.45 -52.72 -18.63
CA PRO A 723 -30.63 -53.23 -17.96
C PRO A 723 -31.87 -52.39 -18.29
N LYS A 724 -33.02 -53.05 -18.47
CA LYS A 724 -34.30 -52.43 -18.81
C LYS A 724 -34.94 -51.72 -17.61
N HIS A 725 -35.90 -50.84 -17.91
CA HIS A 725 -36.70 -50.00 -17.01
C HIS A 725 -36.90 -50.53 -15.58
N ARG A 726 -36.53 -49.69 -14.59
CA ARG A 726 -36.97 -49.81 -13.20
C ARG A 726 -38.18 -48.87 -12.99
N PRO A 727 -39.31 -49.31 -12.42
CA PRO A 727 -40.48 -48.47 -12.23
C PRO A 727 -40.23 -47.31 -11.25
N ALA A 728 -40.97 -46.22 -11.41
CA ALA A 728 -40.78 -44.99 -10.66
C ALA A 728 -41.06 -45.18 -9.15
N ARG A 729 -40.10 -44.79 -8.32
CA ARG A 729 -40.26 -44.72 -6.86
C ARG A 729 -41.03 -43.43 -6.50
N PRO A 730 -42.04 -43.47 -5.61
CA PRO A 730 -42.74 -42.26 -5.20
C PRO A 730 -41.81 -41.29 -4.45
N LYS A 731 -41.97 -39.99 -4.71
CA LYS A 731 -41.21 -38.92 -4.06
C LYS A 731 -41.72 -38.72 -2.63
N HIS A 732 -41.13 -39.41 -1.66
CA HIS A 732 -41.27 -38.99 -0.27
C HIS A 732 -40.58 -37.64 -0.05
N ARG A 733 -41.33 -36.70 0.49
CA ARG A 733 -40.86 -35.37 0.88
C ARG A 733 -39.92 -35.55 2.06
N ALA A 734 -38.63 -35.21 1.91
CA ALA A 734 -37.69 -35.27 3.02
C ALA A 734 -38.16 -34.33 4.15
N PRO A 735 -38.10 -34.75 5.43
CA PRO A 735 -38.31 -33.84 6.55
C PRO A 735 -37.26 -32.73 6.51
N ALA A 736 -37.62 -31.53 6.96
CA ALA A 736 -36.66 -30.44 7.07
C ALA A 736 -35.56 -30.83 8.07
N ALA A 737 -34.30 -30.72 7.66
CA ALA A 737 -33.17 -30.96 8.55
C ALA A 737 -33.19 -29.92 9.69
N PRO A 738 -32.87 -30.32 10.94
CA PRO A 738 -32.77 -29.37 12.05
C PRO A 738 -31.66 -28.35 11.77
N SER A 739 -31.97 -27.07 11.91
CA SER A 739 -30.97 -25.99 11.79
C SER A 739 -30.15 -25.89 13.07
N TYR A 740 -28.96 -26.51 13.08
CA TYR A 740 -28.03 -26.42 14.20
C TYR A 740 -27.47 -25.00 14.36
N SER A 741 -27.23 -24.58 15.61
CA SER A 741 -26.63 -23.29 15.91
C SER A 741 -25.22 -23.44 16.50
N MET A 742 -24.40 -22.40 16.40
CA MET A 742 -23.06 -22.40 17.03
C MET A 742 -23.11 -22.54 18.56
N ARG A 743 -24.26 -22.25 19.22
CA ARG A 743 -24.43 -22.47 20.66
C ARG A 743 -24.40 -23.95 21.01
N ASP A 744 -24.95 -24.81 20.16
CA ASP A 744 -25.03 -26.26 20.41
C ASP A 744 -23.63 -26.89 20.36
N VAL A 745 -22.79 -26.41 19.43
CA VAL A 745 -21.35 -26.76 19.36
C VAL A 745 -20.58 -26.25 20.59
N CYS A 746 -20.87 -25.03 21.06
CA CYS A 746 -20.23 -24.47 22.26
C CYS A 746 -20.65 -25.21 23.54
N ARG A 747 -21.90 -25.69 23.62
CA ARG A 747 -22.42 -26.50 24.75
C ARG A 747 -21.75 -27.87 24.79
N ALA A 748 -21.62 -28.55 23.64
CA ALA A 748 -20.95 -29.83 23.53
C ALA A 748 -19.42 -29.80 23.82
N ALA A 749 -18.80 -28.61 23.84
CA ALA A 749 -17.38 -28.43 24.14
C ALA A 749 -17.05 -28.21 25.64
N GLN A 750 -18.08 -27.99 26.48
CA GLN A 750 -17.88 -27.77 27.92
C GLN A 750 -17.37 -29.05 28.60
N GLY A 751 -16.29 -28.92 29.38
CA GLY A 751 -15.63 -30.03 30.09
C GLY A 751 -14.50 -30.74 29.33
N VAL A 752 -14.24 -30.42 28.06
CA VAL A 752 -13.30 -31.19 27.20
C VAL A 752 -12.24 -30.32 26.49
N THR A 753 -12.16 -29.02 26.79
CA THR A 753 -11.24 -28.07 26.12
C THR A 753 -10.61 -27.06 27.08
N GLU A 754 -9.51 -26.42 26.66
CA GLU A 754 -8.82 -25.38 27.44
C GLU A 754 -9.75 -24.22 27.82
N PRO A 755 -9.66 -23.67 29.04
CA PRO A 755 -10.57 -22.63 29.54
C PRO A 755 -10.69 -21.39 28.64
N GLY A 756 -9.58 -20.97 28.01
CA GLY A 756 -9.56 -19.81 27.13
C GLY A 756 -10.45 -19.96 25.88
N LEU A 757 -10.52 -21.17 25.31
CA LEU A 757 -11.34 -21.44 24.13
C LEU A 757 -12.84 -21.46 24.48
N VAL A 758 -13.18 -22.01 25.65
CA VAL A 758 -14.55 -22.00 26.19
C VAL A 758 -15.02 -20.58 26.50
N SER A 759 -14.14 -19.74 27.05
CA SER A 759 -14.40 -18.32 27.32
C SER A 759 -14.67 -17.53 26.02
N LEU A 760 -13.83 -17.73 24.99
CA LEU A 760 -14.02 -17.11 23.67
C LEU A 760 -15.34 -17.53 23.00
N CYS A 761 -15.72 -18.80 23.14
CA CYS A 761 -17.00 -19.32 22.66
C CYS A 761 -18.20 -18.64 23.35
N ARG A 762 -18.20 -18.55 24.69
CA ARG A 762 -19.27 -17.87 25.45
C ARG A 762 -19.40 -16.39 25.08
N SER A 763 -18.29 -15.66 24.97
CA SER A 763 -18.32 -14.23 24.67
C SER A 763 -18.73 -13.91 23.22
N THR A 764 -18.47 -14.82 22.28
CA THR A 764 -18.76 -14.58 20.86
C THR A 764 -20.16 -15.04 20.44
N TYR A 765 -20.73 -16.09 21.06
CA TYR A 765 -21.98 -16.72 20.61
C TYR A 765 -23.12 -16.71 21.66
N GLY A 766 -22.84 -16.22 22.87
CA GLY A 766 -23.75 -16.31 24.03
C GLY A 766 -23.70 -17.68 24.70
N GLY A 767 -23.71 -17.69 26.04
CA GLY A 767 -23.73 -18.92 26.86
C GLY A 767 -25.08 -19.62 26.85
#